data_AF-A0A6A5R6D5-F1
#
_entry.id   AF-A0A6A5R6D5-F1
#
_cell.length_a   1.000
_cell.length_b   1.000
_cell.length_c   1.000
_cell.angle_alpha   90.00
_cell.angle_beta   90.00
_cell.angle_gamma   90.00
#
_symmetry.space_group_name_H-M   'P 1'
#
loop_
_entity.id
_entity.type
_entity.pdbx_description
1 polymer ?
#
loop_
_entity_poly.entity_id
_entity_poly.type
_entity_poly.pdbx_seq_one_letter_code
_entity_poly.pdbx_strand_id
1 'polypeptide(L)'
;MLARRSPEHGEGSDQPSSSATLTGGTSFATQSDLRHPMLRYDSPASDWNGALPLGNGRLGAMVYGGVHKETLRLNEESVWYGGPMNRTPVGAKHHLDELRQLIRAGRHRDAEVLVGKRFLATPKSMRHYEPLGTCTIDFEYSTEQQTFRSEDVVRSYERSLDLTRAEAVVQYAVNGTRVRREIIATHADNTIALRVVADEQISFKISLTRMSDIEWEVNEFLDSIEIIDGCIVLHATPGGKGSNSLCIVAGAQVHGEGGIKVFGRELEITARDAVIVLAAHTQYRHSDVQQAAMVEVEGAMRIGPEALWRRHVEDWQILFNRMSIQLFPNNTQLTTSERLMNSRDPGLTALYHAYARYLLLSCSRTYPKALPANLQGIWNPTFQPPWGSKFTINVNLQMCYWAAHVSNLSECELPLFDLLERMAVNGKQTASEVWGCRGWCAHHCTDIFGDTETQDRWMPSTLWPLGGAWLCTHVWGYYSFTGDGSLLSRMLPAIEGCVDFLLDFLIEDANGQYLTASPSLSPENTFLHHESQETGVFCEGSTMDMEIVRHVFNDFLRIDRVLGVSSSSIHRLSAVESALSRLPPINISSKTGTIQEWGPNDFEETELGHRHVSHLYAIHPGNTLTTSSDPKLVEAAKKTLMRRLEHGGGHTGWSRAWLINFWARLRQPTECYRNIEALLRGSTLPNMLDNHPPFQIDGNFGGAAGIAECLVQSHEEAQSSREEGPVRLLRLLPSCPVEWKKGNVRGARCHGGFELAFDWDDGHIQDSVRVKSLFGHRATVVFHYTGADASDKGIAVEVPAVIGDHNISRGYSDYSRRIDFVKRGFSGYNTVNALSVLPRIIPRPGQGRVRLLSIFFGANDISFPDTTGQHVPLRVFEENLRRLIKHPRVQAHEDIRVLLITPPPIDEWGFEHWDEPGRSARKAATAQKYAEGVRKVGEEMGVAVVDLWTACMEEATVGWNASLLTERGVEILIPGDMRAERSVVLARLLYDGLHLSGDGYKILYQEMKKTIIEAHPDLRPSKIPVALEPFFPEWFEDNAPCRTS
;
A
#
# COMPACT_ATOMS: atom_id res chain seq x y z
N MET A 1 -37.82 6.66 38.95
CA MET A 1 -38.33 7.02 40.30
C MET A 1 -38.53 5.72 41.04
N LEU A 2 -37.92 5.34 42.16
CA LEU A 2 -37.14 5.91 43.28
C LEU A 2 -36.35 4.68 43.81
N ALA A 3 -35.17 4.68 44.44
CA ALA A 3 -34.26 5.61 45.10
C ALA A 3 -32.88 4.89 45.16
N ARG A 4 -31.70 5.51 44.93
CA ARG A 4 -30.86 6.28 45.89
C ARG A 4 -30.72 5.54 47.25
N ARG A 5 -29.54 5.25 47.83
CA ARG A 5 -28.27 6.02 47.96
C ARG A 5 -27.22 5.15 48.69
N SER A 6 -25.94 5.36 48.40
CA SER A 6 -24.78 5.03 49.27
C SER A 6 -24.54 6.13 50.32
N PRO A 7 -23.68 5.89 51.33
CA PRO A 7 -22.46 6.71 51.52
C PRO A 7 -21.21 5.86 51.91
N GLU A 8 -20.03 6.05 51.28
CA GLU A 8 -18.89 6.95 51.63
C GLU A 8 -18.00 6.47 52.82
N HIS A 9 -16.73 6.13 52.54
CA HIS A 9 -15.46 6.79 52.97
C HIS A 9 -14.96 6.40 54.38
N GLY A 10 -13.68 6.14 54.68
CA GLY A 10 -12.39 6.20 53.96
C GLY A 10 -11.21 5.85 54.91
N GLU A 11 -10.00 5.80 54.34
CA GLU A 11 -8.64 5.90 54.96
C GLU A 11 -8.17 4.75 55.91
N GLY A 12 -6.92 4.26 55.93
CA GLY A 12 -5.66 4.61 55.27
C GLY A 12 -4.52 3.65 55.71
N SER A 13 -3.44 3.64 54.91
CA SER A 13 -2.01 3.29 55.17
C SER A 13 -1.61 2.16 56.14
N ASP A 14 -0.83 1.18 55.65
CA ASP A 14 0.60 1.01 55.99
C ASP A 14 1.21 -0.27 55.37
N GLN A 15 2.40 -0.14 54.77
CA GLN A 15 3.30 -1.27 54.49
C GLN A 15 4.16 -1.58 55.73
N PRO A 16 4.70 -2.81 55.87
CA PRO A 16 6.13 -2.95 55.59
C PRO A 16 6.58 -4.28 54.94
N SER A 17 7.82 -4.22 54.48
CA SER A 17 8.72 -5.12 53.74
C SER A 17 9.22 -6.41 54.43
N SER A 18 9.66 -7.37 53.60
CA SER A 18 10.83 -8.30 53.68
C SER A 18 10.46 -9.75 53.27
N SER A 19 10.80 -10.21 52.06
CA SER A 19 12.05 -10.86 51.59
C SER A 19 12.33 -12.27 52.15
N ALA A 20 12.10 -13.31 51.32
CA ALA A 20 12.94 -14.52 51.26
C ALA A 20 12.68 -15.30 49.96
N THR A 21 13.76 -15.55 49.23
CA THR A 21 13.92 -16.16 47.91
C THR A 21 14.05 -17.68 47.99
N LEU A 22 13.67 -18.41 46.93
CA LEU A 22 14.36 -19.56 46.27
C LEU A 22 13.39 -20.24 45.28
N THR A 23 13.45 -19.91 43.98
CA THR A 23 14.16 -20.60 42.87
C THR A 23 13.37 -21.73 42.20
N GLY A 24 13.20 -21.58 40.88
CA GLY A 24 13.06 -22.73 39.96
C GLY A 24 11.77 -22.82 39.13
N GLY A 25 11.25 -21.72 38.59
CA GLY A 25 10.20 -21.74 37.58
C GLY A 25 10.68 -21.03 36.32
N THR A 26 10.86 -21.77 35.23
CA THR A 26 11.11 -21.23 33.89
C THR A 26 9.93 -20.37 33.46
N SER A 27 10.06 -19.07 33.71
CA SER A 27 9.21 -18.01 33.22
C SER A 27 9.38 -17.89 31.71
N PHE A 28 8.46 -18.50 30.96
CA PHE A 28 8.21 -18.12 29.58
C PHE A 28 7.72 -16.66 29.52
N ALA A 29 8.12 -15.98 28.44
CA ALA A 29 7.81 -14.60 28.05
C ALA A 29 8.69 -13.49 28.69
N THR A 30 9.91 -13.37 28.18
CA THR A 30 10.57 -12.06 28.08
C THR A 30 9.92 -11.23 26.98
N GLN A 31 9.93 -9.92 27.19
CA GLN A 31 9.29 -8.85 26.40
C GLN A 31 9.93 -8.62 25.01
N SER A 32 10.39 -9.70 24.36
CA SER A 32 11.04 -9.75 23.03
C SER A 32 10.13 -10.26 21.91
N ASP A 33 8.89 -10.66 22.19
CA ASP A 33 7.92 -11.07 21.17
C ASP A 33 7.22 -9.87 20.52
N LEU A 34 7.95 -9.16 19.65
CA LEU A 34 7.31 -8.45 18.53
C LEU A 34 6.78 -9.50 17.54
N ARG A 35 5.50 -9.81 17.76
CA ARG A 35 4.55 -10.69 17.06
C ARG A 35 4.70 -10.72 15.51
N HIS A 36 4.97 -11.92 14.98
CA HIS A 36 4.85 -12.25 13.55
C HIS A 36 3.40 -12.18 13.05
N PRO A 37 3.14 -11.75 11.80
CA PRO A 37 1.80 -11.80 11.21
C PRO A 37 1.33 -13.24 11.04
N MET A 38 0.24 -13.61 11.71
CA MET A 38 -0.23 -14.99 11.79
C MET A 38 -1.77 -15.04 11.82
N LEU A 39 -2.34 -16.00 11.11
CA LEU A 39 -3.76 -16.37 11.23
C LEU A 39 -3.88 -17.46 12.30
N ARG A 40 -4.86 -17.39 13.21
CA ARG A 40 -5.04 -18.33 14.32
C ARG A 40 -6.49 -18.74 14.50
N TYR A 41 -6.70 -20.02 14.80
CA TYR A 41 -8.00 -20.63 15.02
C TYR A 41 -7.92 -21.72 16.10
N ASP A 42 -9.04 -21.94 16.78
CA ASP A 42 -9.20 -22.87 17.89
C ASP A 42 -10.06 -24.11 17.53
N SER A 43 -10.36 -24.29 16.23
CA SER A 43 -11.12 -25.41 15.70
C SER A 43 -10.67 -25.80 14.28
N PRO A 44 -10.83 -27.08 13.88
CA PRO A 44 -10.63 -27.50 12.50
C PRO A 44 -11.53 -26.74 11.52
N ALA A 45 -11.10 -26.63 10.27
CA ALA A 45 -11.95 -26.09 9.21
C ALA A 45 -13.15 -27.03 8.97
N SER A 46 -14.36 -26.46 8.96
CA SER A 46 -15.59 -27.20 8.62
C SER A 46 -15.75 -27.44 7.12
N ASP A 47 -15.18 -26.55 6.30
CA ASP A 47 -15.25 -26.58 4.85
C ASP A 47 -14.00 -25.93 4.23
N TRP A 48 -13.99 -25.84 2.90
CA TRP A 48 -12.91 -25.25 2.13
C TRP A 48 -12.65 -23.77 2.48
N ASN A 49 -13.70 -23.00 2.80
CA ASN A 49 -13.59 -21.58 3.15
C ASN A 49 -12.99 -21.34 4.55
N GLY A 50 -12.92 -22.38 5.38
CA GLY A 50 -12.22 -22.38 6.66
C GLY A 50 -10.76 -22.87 6.57
N ALA A 51 -10.39 -23.58 5.50
CA ALA A 51 -9.08 -24.21 5.34
C ALA A 51 -7.97 -23.18 5.03
N LEU A 52 -6.73 -23.49 5.40
CA LEU A 52 -5.58 -22.59 5.25
C LEU A 52 -4.86 -22.86 3.92
N PRO A 53 -4.67 -21.87 3.04
CA PRO A 53 -3.92 -22.04 1.81
C PRO A 53 -2.42 -22.08 2.09
N LEU A 54 -1.73 -23.03 1.47
CA LEU A 54 -0.28 -23.11 1.30
C LEU A 54 0.05 -23.14 -0.19
N GLY A 55 1.17 -22.55 -0.60
CA GLY A 55 1.66 -22.71 -1.95
C GLY A 55 3.11 -22.27 -2.12
N ASN A 56 3.78 -22.79 -3.15
CA ASN A 56 5.17 -22.47 -3.48
C ASN A 56 5.30 -21.69 -4.81
N GLY A 57 4.20 -21.11 -5.27
CA GLY A 57 4.03 -20.50 -6.58
C GLY A 57 3.68 -21.48 -7.70
N ARG A 58 3.57 -22.78 -7.41
CA ARG A 58 3.24 -23.84 -8.38
C ARG A 58 2.25 -24.87 -7.83
N LEU A 59 2.68 -25.57 -6.78
CA LEU A 59 1.89 -26.51 -5.99
C LEU A 59 1.15 -25.73 -4.91
N GLY A 60 -0.11 -26.07 -4.72
CA GLY A 60 -0.97 -25.51 -3.68
C GLY A 60 -1.61 -26.61 -2.85
N ALA A 61 -1.86 -26.33 -1.57
CA ALA A 61 -2.66 -27.16 -0.69
C ALA A 61 -3.60 -26.30 0.16
N MET A 62 -4.83 -26.76 0.37
CA MET A 62 -5.72 -26.23 1.42
C MET A 62 -5.74 -27.19 2.61
N VAL A 63 -5.29 -26.72 3.77
CA VAL A 63 -5.12 -27.51 5.01
C VAL A 63 -6.35 -27.37 5.91
N TYR A 64 -7.03 -28.48 6.19
CA TYR A 64 -8.26 -28.47 7.00
C TYR A 64 -7.98 -28.49 8.51
N GLY A 65 -6.94 -29.19 8.95
CA GLY A 65 -6.58 -29.30 10.36
C GLY A 65 -7.40 -30.33 11.14
N GLY A 66 -8.03 -31.32 10.50
CA GLY A 66 -8.86 -32.31 11.20
C GLY A 66 -8.06 -33.22 12.15
N VAL A 67 -8.66 -33.65 13.25
CA VAL A 67 -7.96 -34.44 14.30
C VAL A 67 -7.79 -35.91 13.91
N HIS A 68 -8.89 -36.55 13.50
CA HIS A 68 -8.88 -37.96 13.06
C HIS A 68 -8.60 -38.12 11.58
N LYS A 69 -8.93 -37.09 10.79
CA LYS A 69 -8.74 -37.08 9.35
C LYS A 69 -8.22 -35.71 8.94
N GLU A 70 -6.95 -35.64 8.56
CA GLU A 70 -6.40 -34.46 7.90
C GLU A 70 -6.71 -34.53 6.41
N THR A 71 -7.03 -33.39 5.81
CA THR A 71 -7.34 -33.29 4.38
C THR A 71 -6.52 -32.15 3.80
N LEU A 72 -5.71 -32.47 2.80
CA LEU A 72 -5.00 -31.52 1.96
C LEU A 72 -5.64 -31.56 0.57
N ARG A 73 -6.40 -30.51 0.22
CA ARG A 73 -6.90 -30.35 -1.16
C ARG A 73 -5.78 -29.78 -2.01
N LEU A 74 -5.35 -30.53 -3.01
CA LEU A 74 -4.15 -30.26 -3.78
C LEU A 74 -4.47 -29.57 -5.11
N ASN A 75 -3.54 -28.72 -5.50
CA ASN A 75 -3.57 -28.00 -6.76
C ASN A 75 -2.17 -27.93 -7.37
N GLU A 76 -2.13 -27.80 -8.69
CA GLU A 76 -0.90 -27.55 -9.45
C GLU A 76 -1.30 -26.65 -10.62
N GLU A 77 -0.66 -25.48 -10.74
CA GLU A 77 -1.15 -24.37 -11.59
C GLU A 77 -1.39 -24.71 -13.06
N SER A 78 -0.82 -25.81 -13.59
CA SER A 78 -0.91 -26.23 -14.99
C SER A 78 -1.90 -27.38 -15.26
N VAL A 79 -2.69 -27.77 -14.25
CA VAL A 79 -3.80 -28.74 -14.40
C VAL A 79 -5.05 -28.05 -14.96
N TRP A 80 -5.21 -28.10 -16.28
CA TRP A 80 -6.32 -27.46 -16.99
C TRP A 80 -7.06 -28.46 -17.89
N TYR A 81 -8.38 -28.29 -18.00
CA TYR A 81 -9.23 -29.04 -18.93
C TYR A 81 -8.82 -28.75 -20.37
N GLY A 82 -8.53 -29.77 -21.17
CA GLY A 82 -8.29 -29.72 -22.61
C GLY A 82 -6.96 -29.08 -23.03
N GLY A 83 -6.68 -29.15 -24.33
CA GLY A 83 -5.50 -28.54 -24.96
C GLY A 83 -5.81 -27.24 -25.73
N PRO A 84 -4.79 -26.68 -26.42
CA PRO A 84 -4.95 -25.52 -27.30
C PRO A 84 -6.07 -25.70 -28.32
N MET A 85 -6.77 -24.61 -28.67
CA MET A 85 -7.86 -24.62 -29.66
C MET A 85 -7.73 -23.45 -30.62
N ASN A 86 -8.08 -23.68 -31.88
CA ASN A 86 -8.44 -22.60 -32.80
C ASN A 86 -9.97 -22.42 -32.74
N ARG A 87 -10.40 -21.22 -32.34
CA ARG A 87 -11.80 -20.89 -32.06
C ARG A 87 -12.29 -19.65 -32.81
N THR A 88 -11.39 -19.06 -33.60
CA THR A 88 -11.58 -17.77 -34.22
C THR A 88 -12.83 -17.80 -35.09
N PRO A 89 -13.76 -16.82 -34.92
CA PRO A 89 -14.99 -16.81 -35.68
C PRO A 89 -14.72 -16.56 -37.17
N VAL A 90 -15.15 -17.50 -38.01
CA VAL A 90 -14.92 -17.43 -39.46
C VAL A 90 -15.74 -16.30 -40.08
N GLY A 91 -15.06 -15.35 -40.72
CA GLY A 91 -15.68 -14.29 -41.51
C GLY A 91 -16.20 -13.08 -40.72
N ALA A 92 -15.87 -12.97 -39.42
CA ALA A 92 -16.28 -11.85 -38.56
C ALA A 92 -15.93 -10.48 -39.17
N LYS A 93 -14.70 -10.32 -39.70
CA LYS A 93 -14.25 -9.06 -40.32
C LYS A 93 -15.12 -8.56 -41.48
N HIS A 94 -15.80 -9.45 -42.20
CA HIS A 94 -16.69 -9.07 -43.31
C HIS A 94 -17.97 -8.35 -42.83
N HIS A 95 -18.26 -8.42 -41.53
CA HIS A 95 -19.40 -7.78 -40.89
C HIS A 95 -19.00 -6.61 -39.97
N LEU A 96 -17.71 -6.23 -39.94
CA LEU A 96 -17.23 -5.17 -39.05
C LEU A 96 -17.80 -3.79 -39.41
N ASP A 97 -17.85 -3.46 -40.71
CA ASP A 97 -18.42 -2.19 -41.16
C ASP A 97 -19.93 -2.12 -40.89
N GLU A 98 -20.65 -3.24 -41.06
CA GLU A 98 -22.07 -3.37 -40.70
C GLU A 98 -22.27 -3.13 -39.20
N LEU A 99 -21.45 -3.76 -38.35
CA LEU A 99 -21.51 -3.59 -36.90
C LEU A 99 -21.26 -2.14 -36.48
N ARG A 100 -20.22 -1.50 -37.02
CA ARG A 100 -19.89 -0.08 -36.76
C ARG A 100 -21.02 0.84 -37.18
N GLN A 101 -21.65 0.59 -38.33
CA GLN A 101 -22.81 1.36 -38.79
C GLN A 101 -24.02 1.21 -37.87
N LEU A 102 -24.31 -0.01 -37.38
CA LEU A 102 -25.41 -0.25 -36.44
C LEU A 102 -25.20 0.48 -35.11
N ILE A 103 -23.97 0.43 -34.56
CA ILE A 103 -23.61 1.15 -33.33
C ILE A 103 -23.78 2.66 -33.52
N ARG A 104 -23.22 3.21 -34.60
CA ARG A 104 -23.30 4.64 -34.93
C ARG A 104 -24.74 5.12 -35.14
N ALA A 105 -25.60 4.26 -35.67
CA ALA A 105 -27.01 4.55 -35.89
C ALA A 105 -27.90 4.36 -34.64
N GLY A 106 -27.32 4.00 -33.48
CA GLY A 106 -28.09 3.73 -32.25
C GLY A 106 -28.99 2.49 -32.32
N ARG A 107 -28.71 1.55 -33.25
CA ARG A 107 -29.47 0.29 -33.43
C ARG A 107 -28.86 -0.82 -32.56
N HIS A 108 -28.94 -0.65 -31.24
CA HIS A 108 -28.24 -1.49 -30.27
C HIS A 108 -28.65 -2.96 -30.34
N ARG A 109 -29.95 -3.24 -30.43
CA ARG A 109 -30.45 -4.62 -30.53
C ARG A 109 -29.93 -5.36 -31.76
N ASP A 110 -29.88 -4.69 -32.90
CA ASP A 110 -29.41 -5.29 -34.15
C ASP A 110 -27.90 -5.56 -34.11
N ALA A 111 -27.14 -4.65 -33.48
CA ALA A 111 -25.71 -4.83 -33.24
C ALA A 111 -25.45 -6.08 -32.40
N GLU A 112 -26.15 -6.26 -31.27
CA GLU A 112 -26.02 -7.46 -30.43
C GLU A 112 -26.40 -8.76 -31.15
N VAL A 113 -27.47 -8.73 -31.97
CA VAL A 113 -27.87 -9.88 -32.79
C VAL A 113 -26.78 -10.23 -33.82
N LEU A 114 -26.15 -9.24 -34.44
CA LEU A 114 -25.05 -9.45 -35.38
C LEU A 114 -23.83 -10.04 -34.67
N VAL A 115 -23.44 -9.48 -33.53
CA VAL A 115 -22.34 -9.99 -32.69
C VAL A 115 -22.57 -11.46 -32.32
N GLY A 116 -23.75 -11.80 -31.81
CA GLY A 116 -24.11 -13.17 -31.42
C GLY A 116 -24.04 -14.18 -32.57
N LYS A 117 -24.20 -13.73 -33.81
CA LYS A 117 -24.16 -14.58 -35.02
C LYS A 117 -22.77 -14.68 -35.65
N ARG A 118 -21.95 -13.62 -35.57
CA ARG A 118 -20.76 -13.47 -36.42
C ARG A 118 -19.45 -13.26 -35.68
N PHE A 119 -19.47 -12.79 -34.44
CA PHE A 119 -18.24 -12.39 -33.71
C PHE A 119 -17.93 -13.28 -32.50
N LEU A 120 -18.82 -14.20 -32.12
CA LEU A 120 -18.57 -15.11 -31.01
C LEU A 120 -17.74 -16.33 -31.43
N ALA A 121 -16.75 -16.68 -30.61
CA ALA A 121 -15.89 -17.83 -30.81
C ALA A 121 -16.70 -19.14 -30.92
N THR A 122 -16.15 -20.10 -31.65
CA THR A 122 -16.74 -21.44 -31.79
C THR A 122 -15.70 -22.54 -31.49
N PRO A 123 -15.86 -23.34 -30.42
CA PRO A 123 -16.89 -23.26 -29.38
C PRO A 123 -16.80 -21.95 -28.58
N LYS A 124 -17.71 -21.73 -27.61
CA LYS A 124 -17.79 -20.45 -26.87
C LYS A 124 -17.07 -20.37 -25.52
N SER A 125 -16.69 -21.50 -24.92
CA SER A 125 -15.95 -21.52 -23.63
C SER A 125 -14.49 -21.97 -23.78
N MET A 126 -13.52 -21.16 -23.36
CA MET A 126 -12.08 -21.45 -23.25
C MET A 126 -11.79 -22.61 -22.29
N ARG A 127 -10.52 -22.99 -22.14
CA ARG A 127 -10.15 -23.99 -21.13
C ARG A 127 -10.31 -23.41 -19.72
N HIS A 128 -10.48 -24.29 -18.73
CA HIS A 128 -10.67 -23.94 -17.33
C HIS A 128 -9.73 -24.76 -16.47
N TYR A 129 -9.41 -24.23 -15.29
CA TYR A 129 -8.55 -24.86 -14.31
C TYR A 129 -9.28 -26.02 -13.61
N GLU A 130 -8.54 -27.06 -13.20
CA GLU A 130 -9.07 -28.23 -12.47
C GLU A 130 -8.24 -28.49 -11.19
N PRO A 131 -8.83 -29.13 -10.16
CA PRO A 131 -8.07 -29.58 -8.99
C PRO A 131 -7.08 -30.69 -9.36
N LEU A 132 -5.96 -30.73 -8.64
CA LEU A 132 -4.96 -31.80 -8.79
C LEU A 132 -5.45 -33.09 -8.13
N GLY A 133 -6.03 -33.00 -6.94
CA GLY A 133 -6.54 -34.15 -6.18
C GLY A 133 -6.56 -33.86 -4.68
N THR A 134 -6.59 -34.91 -3.88
CA THR A 134 -6.68 -34.82 -2.41
C THR A 134 -5.72 -35.82 -1.79
N CYS A 135 -4.91 -35.36 -0.84
CA CYS A 135 -4.17 -36.21 0.08
C CYS A 135 -4.92 -36.27 1.41
N THR A 136 -5.23 -37.48 1.87
CA THR A 136 -5.88 -37.72 3.16
C THR A 136 -4.89 -38.39 4.10
N ILE A 137 -4.92 -37.99 5.37
CA ILE A 137 -4.19 -38.68 6.45
C ILE A 137 -5.18 -39.07 7.54
N ASP A 138 -5.43 -40.36 7.66
CA ASP A 138 -6.37 -40.93 8.64
C ASP A 138 -5.58 -41.42 9.86
N PHE A 139 -5.79 -40.79 11.01
CA PHE A 139 -5.09 -41.05 12.27
C PHE A 139 -5.85 -42.05 13.15
N GLU A 140 -5.13 -43.03 13.68
CA GLU A 140 -5.63 -44.05 14.60
C GLU A 140 -4.97 -43.86 15.98
N TYR A 141 -5.73 -43.36 16.96
CA TYR A 141 -5.25 -43.10 18.32
C TYR A 141 -5.53 -44.24 19.32
N SER A 142 -5.85 -45.44 18.81
CA SER A 142 -6.23 -46.57 19.67
C SER A 142 -5.09 -47.00 20.58
N THR A 143 -5.40 -47.19 21.86
CA THR A 143 -4.53 -47.92 22.80
C THR A 143 -5.02 -49.37 22.91
N GLU A 144 -4.11 -50.33 23.03
CA GLU A 144 -4.40 -51.78 23.12
C GLU A 144 -5.36 -52.19 24.27
N GLN A 145 -5.84 -51.26 25.10
CA GLN A 145 -6.65 -51.52 26.29
C GLN A 145 -8.08 -50.96 26.26
N GLN A 146 -8.59 -50.42 25.15
CA GLN A 146 -9.96 -49.90 25.13
C GLN A 146 -10.80 -50.44 23.97
N THR A 147 -11.49 -51.54 24.23
CA THR A 147 -12.71 -51.92 23.51
C THR A 147 -13.77 -50.82 23.69
N PHE A 148 -14.15 -50.18 22.59
CA PHE A 148 -15.37 -49.38 22.41
C PHE A 148 -15.73 -48.43 23.57
N ARG A 149 -15.04 -47.29 23.65
CA ARG A 149 -15.63 -46.06 24.20
C ARG A 149 -15.74 -45.00 23.12
N SER A 150 -16.87 -44.30 23.15
CA SER A 150 -17.40 -43.44 22.10
C SER A 150 -17.01 -41.97 22.27
N GLU A 151 -15.72 -41.63 22.37
CA GLU A 151 -15.16 -40.33 21.96
C GLU A 151 -13.72 -40.19 22.48
N ASP A 152 -12.78 -39.99 21.56
CA ASP A 152 -11.44 -39.50 21.89
C ASP A 152 -11.54 -38.10 22.49
N VAL A 153 -10.87 -37.85 23.62
CA VAL A 153 -10.94 -36.54 24.28
C VAL A 153 -9.87 -35.63 23.70
N VAL A 154 -10.31 -34.63 22.92
CA VAL A 154 -9.44 -33.61 22.33
C VAL A 154 -9.37 -32.37 23.22
N ARG A 155 -8.16 -31.88 23.48
CA ARG A 155 -7.92 -30.63 24.24
C ARG A 155 -6.87 -29.77 23.57
N SER A 156 -6.89 -28.47 23.91
CA SER A 156 -5.87 -27.50 23.50
C SER A 156 -5.63 -27.48 21.99
N TYR A 157 -6.70 -27.60 21.22
CA TYR A 157 -6.62 -27.53 19.76
C TYR A 157 -6.26 -26.11 19.33
N GLU A 158 -5.29 -25.99 18.44
CA GLU A 158 -4.96 -24.76 17.75
C GLU A 158 -4.50 -25.10 16.33
N ARG A 159 -4.93 -24.30 15.36
CA ARG A 159 -4.31 -24.25 14.04
C ARG A 159 -3.92 -22.82 13.68
N SER A 160 -2.79 -22.67 13.01
CA SER A 160 -2.30 -21.37 12.59
C SER A 160 -1.61 -21.41 11.23
N LEU A 161 -1.50 -20.25 10.61
CA LEU A 161 -0.67 -20.01 9.43
C LEU A 161 0.26 -18.83 9.74
N ASP A 162 1.56 -19.11 9.91
CA ASP A 162 2.59 -18.09 10.10
C ASP A 162 3.06 -17.57 8.75
N LEU A 163 2.77 -16.31 8.46
CA LEU A 163 3.09 -15.69 7.16
C LEU A 163 4.58 -15.38 7.01
N THR A 164 5.33 -15.28 8.11
CA THR A 164 6.79 -15.04 8.09
C THR A 164 7.56 -16.31 7.76
N ARG A 165 6.97 -17.46 8.01
CA ARG A 165 7.57 -18.79 7.77
C ARG A 165 6.90 -19.54 6.62
N ALA A 166 5.76 -19.06 6.12
CA ALA A 166 4.87 -19.79 5.21
C ALA A 166 4.62 -21.22 5.67
N GLU A 167 4.21 -21.35 6.94
CA GLU A 167 4.07 -22.62 7.63
C GLU A 167 2.69 -22.70 8.28
N ALA A 168 1.94 -23.75 7.93
CA ALA A 168 0.72 -24.10 8.64
C ALA A 168 1.06 -25.06 9.78
N VAL A 169 0.52 -24.80 10.96
CA VAL A 169 0.72 -25.63 12.15
C VAL A 169 -0.62 -26.06 12.68
N VAL A 170 -0.74 -27.33 13.05
CA VAL A 170 -1.90 -27.87 13.79
C VAL A 170 -1.40 -28.59 15.02
N GLN A 171 -1.95 -28.28 16.19
CA GLN A 171 -1.56 -28.91 17.44
C GLN A 171 -2.77 -29.20 18.31
N TYR A 172 -2.74 -30.34 18.99
CA TYR A 172 -3.78 -30.76 19.94
C TYR A 172 -3.25 -31.86 20.85
N ALA A 173 -3.98 -32.14 21.92
CA ALA A 173 -3.79 -33.34 22.73
C ALA A 173 -5.01 -34.26 22.58
N VAL A 174 -4.79 -35.52 22.22
CA VAL A 174 -5.82 -36.55 22.07
C VAL A 174 -5.49 -37.72 22.98
N ASN A 175 -6.43 -38.08 23.87
CA ASN A 175 -6.23 -39.14 24.87
C ASN A 175 -4.95 -39.00 25.72
N GLY A 176 -4.46 -37.76 25.91
CA GLY A 176 -3.23 -37.45 26.65
C GLY A 176 -1.96 -37.35 25.78
N THR A 177 -1.97 -37.90 24.56
CA THR A 177 -0.86 -37.78 23.60
C THR A 177 -0.92 -36.43 22.89
N ARG A 178 0.15 -35.63 22.94
CA ARG A 178 0.22 -34.41 22.12
C ARG A 178 0.64 -34.77 20.71
N VAL A 179 -0.03 -34.16 19.74
CA VAL A 179 0.27 -34.28 18.32
C VAL A 179 0.45 -32.87 17.76
N ARG A 180 1.51 -32.70 16.98
CA ARG A 180 1.85 -31.47 16.26
C ARG A 180 2.10 -31.82 14.80
N ARG A 181 1.48 -31.06 13.91
CA ARG A 181 1.68 -31.16 12.47
C ARG A 181 2.19 -29.83 11.95
N GLU A 182 3.22 -29.90 11.13
CA GLU A 182 3.84 -28.76 10.46
C GLU A 182 3.73 -29.01 8.96
N ILE A 183 3.20 -28.06 8.20
CA ILE A 183 2.98 -28.20 6.76
C ILE A 183 3.55 -27.00 6.02
N ILE A 184 4.36 -27.27 5.00
CA ILE A 184 4.98 -26.27 4.13
C ILE A 184 4.79 -26.65 2.66
N ALA A 185 4.73 -25.64 1.79
CA ALA A 185 4.92 -25.81 0.34
C ALA A 185 6.25 -25.15 -0.01
N THR A 186 7.31 -25.94 -0.21
CA THR A 186 8.67 -25.43 -0.41
C THR A 186 8.92 -25.13 -1.89
N HIS A 187 9.33 -23.90 -2.16
CA HIS A 187 9.80 -23.50 -3.49
C HIS A 187 11.23 -23.99 -3.74
N ALA A 188 12.08 -23.99 -2.70
CA ALA A 188 13.49 -24.41 -2.78
C ALA A 188 13.66 -25.89 -3.17
N ASP A 189 12.68 -26.73 -2.84
CA ASP A 189 12.73 -28.18 -3.09
C ASP A 189 11.54 -28.67 -3.95
N ASN A 190 10.67 -27.76 -4.39
CA ASN A 190 9.55 -28.00 -5.30
C ASN A 190 8.51 -29.04 -4.85
N THR A 191 8.32 -29.20 -3.54
CA THR A 191 7.38 -30.18 -2.93
C THR A 191 6.45 -29.54 -1.90
N ILE A 192 5.37 -30.24 -1.57
CA ILE A 192 4.62 -30.02 -0.31
C ILE A 192 5.15 -31.03 0.71
N ALA A 193 5.46 -30.59 1.93
CA ALA A 193 5.93 -31.45 3.00
C ALA A 193 5.06 -31.27 4.26
N LEU A 194 4.76 -32.38 4.93
CA LEU A 194 4.03 -32.42 6.18
C LEU A 194 4.81 -33.28 7.18
N ARG A 195 5.13 -32.70 8.35
CA ARG A 195 5.77 -33.41 9.45
C ARG A 195 4.75 -33.68 10.55
N VAL A 196 4.66 -34.92 11.00
CA VAL A 196 3.86 -35.34 12.16
C VAL A 196 4.82 -35.63 13.30
N VAL A 197 4.62 -34.94 14.43
CA VAL A 197 5.35 -35.18 15.68
C VAL A 197 4.36 -35.51 16.78
N ALA A 198 4.58 -36.59 17.50
CA ALA A 198 3.75 -37.02 18.62
C ALA A 198 4.60 -37.45 19.82
N ASP A 199 4.08 -37.25 21.04
CA ASP A 199 4.76 -37.68 22.28
C ASP A 199 4.93 -39.21 22.34
N GLU A 200 3.95 -39.94 21.78
CA GLU A 200 3.89 -41.40 21.72
C GLU A 200 3.77 -41.89 20.27
N GLN A 201 4.10 -43.15 20.01
CA GLN A 201 3.91 -43.72 18.68
C GLN A 201 2.42 -43.73 18.34
N ILE A 202 2.09 -43.17 17.18
CA ILE A 202 0.73 -43.20 16.62
C ILE A 202 0.76 -43.86 15.24
N SER A 203 -0.35 -44.47 14.86
CA SER A 203 -0.53 -45.03 13.52
C SER A 203 -1.40 -44.10 12.67
N PHE A 204 -1.06 -43.95 11.41
CA PHE A 204 -1.89 -43.23 10.45
C PHE A 204 -1.67 -43.75 9.02
N LYS A 205 -2.67 -43.54 8.17
CA LYS A 205 -2.67 -43.97 6.77
C LYS A 205 -2.68 -42.77 5.84
N ILE A 206 -1.93 -42.86 4.75
CA ILE A 206 -1.89 -41.86 3.69
C ILE A 206 -2.57 -42.43 2.45
N SER A 207 -3.47 -41.66 1.86
CA SER A 207 -4.11 -42.00 0.58
C SER A 207 -4.19 -40.78 -0.36
N LEU A 208 -4.14 -41.06 -1.67
CA LEU A 208 -4.36 -40.09 -2.73
C LEU A 208 -5.63 -40.40 -3.50
N THR A 209 -6.43 -39.38 -3.77
CA THR A 209 -7.63 -39.49 -4.61
C THR A 209 -7.74 -38.28 -5.52
N ARG A 210 -8.52 -38.39 -6.60
CA ARG A 210 -8.89 -37.25 -7.45
C ARG A 210 -10.39 -37.31 -7.72
N MET A 211 -11.17 -36.74 -6.79
CA MET A 211 -12.63 -36.79 -6.78
C MET A 211 -13.19 -35.39 -6.55
N SER A 212 -14.49 -35.22 -6.81
CA SER A 212 -15.19 -33.97 -6.47
C SER A 212 -15.23 -33.75 -4.95
N ASP A 213 -15.27 -32.48 -4.55
CA ASP A 213 -15.51 -32.08 -3.15
C ASP A 213 -16.98 -32.22 -2.75
N ILE A 214 -17.88 -32.41 -3.73
CA ILE A 214 -19.30 -32.66 -3.50
C ILE A 214 -19.49 -34.10 -3.05
N GLU A 215 -19.97 -34.31 -1.81
CA GLU A 215 -20.02 -35.61 -1.14
C GLU A 215 -20.73 -36.73 -1.94
N TRP A 216 -21.78 -36.38 -2.69
CA TRP A 216 -22.52 -37.35 -3.52
C TRP A 216 -21.93 -37.56 -4.91
N GLU A 217 -20.90 -36.82 -5.31
CA GLU A 217 -20.18 -36.99 -6.58
C GLU A 217 -18.98 -37.94 -6.40
N VAL A 218 -19.28 -39.24 -6.36
CA VAL A 218 -18.33 -40.32 -6.04
C VAL A 218 -17.47 -40.80 -7.22
N ASN A 219 -17.42 -40.06 -8.33
CA ASN A 219 -16.61 -40.45 -9.49
C ASN A 219 -15.14 -40.11 -9.27
N GLU A 220 -14.26 -41.05 -9.60
CA GLU A 220 -12.81 -40.83 -9.66
C GLU A 220 -12.41 -40.30 -11.04
N PHE A 221 -11.62 -39.23 -11.05
CA PHE A 221 -11.09 -38.57 -12.25
C PHE A 221 -9.58 -38.83 -12.41
N LEU A 222 -9.19 -40.10 -12.39
CA LEU A 222 -7.80 -40.55 -12.51
C LEU A 222 -7.65 -41.75 -13.47
N ASP A 223 -6.44 -41.94 -14.01
CA ASP A 223 -6.12 -43.00 -14.96
C ASP A 223 -5.62 -44.27 -14.24
N SER A 224 -4.72 -44.11 -13.27
CA SER A 224 -4.22 -45.21 -12.43
C SER A 224 -3.69 -44.73 -11.07
N ILE A 225 -3.58 -45.65 -10.12
CA ILE A 225 -2.94 -45.44 -8.82
C ILE A 225 -2.23 -46.72 -8.37
N GLU A 226 -0.94 -46.60 -8.06
CA GLU A 226 -0.03 -47.72 -7.83
C GLU A 226 0.99 -47.40 -6.73
N ILE A 227 1.71 -48.43 -6.26
CA ILE A 227 2.85 -48.26 -5.35
C ILE A 227 4.13 -48.57 -6.13
N ILE A 228 5.02 -47.58 -6.23
CA ILE A 228 6.29 -47.68 -6.94
C ILE A 228 7.39 -47.21 -5.98
N ASP A 229 8.39 -48.06 -5.74
CA ASP A 229 9.52 -47.77 -4.85
C ASP A 229 9.11 -47.23 -3.46
N GLY A 230 8.01 -47.76 -2.93
CA GLY A 230 7.48 -47.38 -1.61
C GLY A 230 6.71 -46.04 -1.59
N CYS A 231 6.46 -45.43 -2.75
CA CYS A 231 5.66 -44.22 -2.90
C CYS A 231 4.30 -44.52 -3.54
N ILE A 232 3.27 -43.76 -3.18
CA ILE A 232 1.98 -43.75 -3.88
C ILE A 232 2.13 -42.92 -5.14
N VAL A 233 1.83 -43.48 -6.30
CA VAL A 233 1.91 -42.81 -7.61
C VAL A 233 0.53 -42.80 -8.25
N LEU A 234 -0.04 -41.62 -8.47
CA LEU A 234 -1.34 -41.40 -9.10
C LEU A 234 -1.14 -40.70 -10.45
N HIS A 235 -1.62 -41.33 -11.52
CA HIS A 235 -1.67 -40.74 -12.87
C HIS A 235 -3.09 -40.29 -13.20
N ALA A 236 -3.22 -39.14 -13.86
CA ALA A 236 -4.49 -38.68 -14.38
C ALA A 236 -4.31 -37.87 -15.65
N THR A 237 -5.37 -37.73 -16.42
CA THR A 237 -5.45 -36.82 -17.55
C THR A 237 -6.70 -35.96 -17.38
N PRO A 238 -6.57 -34.61 -17.26
CA PRO A 238 -7.73 -33.71 -17.21
C PRO A 238 -8.67 -33.94 -18.40
N GLY A 239 -9.95 -33.61 -18.22
CA GLY A 239 -10.94 -33.84 -19.27
C GLY A 239 -10.66 -33.05 -20.55
N GLY A 240 -11.20 -33.49 -21.68
CA GLY A 240 -11.14 -32.76 -22.95
C GLY A 240 -10.00 -33.18 -23.90
N LYS A 241 -10.14 -32.81 -25.18
CA LYS A 241 -9.15 -33.18 -26.20
C LYS A 241 -7.84 -32.43 -25.99
N GLY A 242 -6.74 -33.18 -25.90
CA GLY A 242 -5.37 -32.65 -25.86
C GLY A 242 -4.92 -32.11 -24.50
N SER A 243 -5.58 -32.50 -23.41
CA SER A 243 -5.16 -32.17 -22.05
C SER A 243 -3.76 -32.70 -21.75
N ASN A 244 -3.01 -31.96 -20.92
CA ASN A 244 -1.72 -32.40 -20.40
C ASN A 244 -1.96 -33.48 -19.33
N SER A 245 -1.41 -34.69 -19.49
CA SER A 245 -1.44 -35.67 -18.40
C SER A 245 -0.63 -35.18 -17.19
N LEU A 246 -0.94 -35.73 -16.02
CA LEU A 246 -0.34 -35.37 -14.75
C LEU A 246 0.03 -36.60 -13.92
N CYS A 247 0.98 -36.43 -13.01
CA CYS A 247 1.36 -37.42 -12.01
C CYS A 247 1.48 -36.75 -10.63
N ILE A 248 0.98 -37.43 -9.60
CA ILE A 248 1.19 -37.09 -8.18
C ILE A 248 2.00 -38.22 -7.55
N VAL A 249 3.01 -37.88 -6.76
CA VAL A 249 3.79 -38.83 -5.98
C VAL A 249 3.71 -38.44 -4.51
N ALA A 250 3.37 -39.40 -3.64
CA ALA A 250 3.44 -39.25 -2.19
C ALA A 250 4.42 -40.28 -1.59
N GLY A 251 5.44 -39.79 -0.89
CA GLY A 251 6.39 -40.59 -0.13
C GLY A 251 6.34 -40.24 1.36
N ALA A 252 6.84 -41.15 2.20
CA ALA A 252 6.97 -40.91 3.63
C ALA A 252 8.31 -41.44 4.18
N GLN A 253 8.79 -40.81 5.24
CA GLN A 253 9.97 -41.21 5.98
C GLN A 253 9.71 -41.15 7.49
N VAL A 254 10.17 -42.16 8.22
CA VAL A 254 10.10 -42.22 9.69
C VAL A 254 11.45 -41.87 10.28
N HIS A 255 11.44 -41.02 11.32
CA HIS A 255 12.63 -40.64 12.08
C HIS A 255 12.54 -41.24 13.48
N GLY A 256 13.36 -42.27 13.76
CA GLY A 256 13.36 -42.99 15.03
C GLY A 256 12.61 -44.31 14.97
N GLU A 257 12.01 -44.73 16.10
CA GLU A 257 11.29 -46.00 16.21
C GLU A 257 9.95 -45.94 15.47
N GLY A 258 9.66 -46.98 14.69
CA GLY A 258 8.46 -47.06 13.88
C GLY A 258 8.70 -47.79 12.56
N GLY A 259 7.78 -47.64 11.62
CA GLY A 259 7.91 -48.22 10.29
C GLY A 259 6.81 -47.80 9.33
N ILE A 260 7.04 -48.09 8.05
CA ILE A 260 6.09 -47.85 6.96
C ILE A 260 5.74 -49.21 6.37
N LYS A 261 4.43 -49.47 6.22
CA LYS A 261 3.90 -50.67 5.57
C LYS A 261 3.04 -50.24 4.40
N VAL A 262 3.17 -50.97 3.29
CA VAL A 262 2.26 -50.81 2.16
C VAL A 262 1.00 -51.62 2.44
N PHE A 263 -0.15 -50.96 2.43
CA PHE A 263 -1.45 -51.61 2.57
C PHE A 263 -2.32 -51.28 1.36
N GLY A 264 -2.42 -52.21 0.41
CA GLY A 264 -3.12 -51.96 -0.85
C GLY A 264 -2.44 -50.83 -1.66
N ARG A 265 -3.12 -49.69 -1.76
CA ARG A 265 -2.65 -48.47 -2.46
C ARG A 265 -2.37 -47.31 -1.49
N GLU A 266 -2.21 -47.64 -0.22
CA GLU A 266 -1.99 -46.70 0.88
C GLU A 266 -0.66 -47.01 1.57
N LEU A 267 -0.14 -46.00 2.26
CA LEU A 267 0.98 -46.17 3.18
C LEU A 267 0.46 -46.09 4.61
N GLU A 268 0.68 -47.13 5.39
CA GLU A 268 0.42 -47.16 6.83
C GLU A 268 1.73 -46.87 7.56
N ILE A 269 1.75 -45.82 8.38
CA ILE A 269 2.92 -45.35 9.11
C ILE A 269 2.63 -45.46 10.61
N THR A 270 3.57 -46.06 11.33
CA THR A 270 3.62 -46.00 12.79
C THR A 270 4.87 -45.24 13.20
N ALA A 271 4.75 -44.09 13.86
CA ALA A 271 5.89 -43.25 14.22
C ALA A 271 5.57 -42.25 15.34
N ARG A 272 6.63 -41.75 15.99
CA ARG A 272 6.61 -40.50 16.79
C ARG A 272 6.99 -39.27 15.97
N ASP A 273 7.84 -39.43 14.97
CA ASP A 273 8.27 -38.37 14.06
C ASP A 273 8.32 -38.93 12.63
N ALA A 274 7.54 -38.35 11.73
CA ALA A 274 7.48 -38.76 10.34
C ALA A 274 7.27 -37.56 9.42
N VAL A 275 7.90 -37.61 8.24
CA VAL A 275 7.76 -36.63 7.18
C VAL A 275 7.07 -37.27 5.99
N ILE A 276 6.03 -36.62 5.50
CA ILE A 276 5.30 -36.94 4.27
C ILE A 276 5.68 -35.89 3.23
N VAL A 277 6.00 -36.33 2.02
CA VAL A 277 6.38 -35.45 0.91
C VAL A 277 5.50 -35.74 -0.30
N LEU A 278 5.00 -34.67 -0.91
CA LEU A 278 4.17 -34.69 -2.11
C LEU A 278 4.84 -33.87 -3.21
N ALA A 279 4.96 -34.44 -4.41
CA ALA A 279 5.29 -33.71 -5.62
C ALA A 279 4.30 -34.05 -6.72
N ALA A 280 4.11 -33.12 -7.66
CA ALA A 280 3.30 -33.38 -8.84
C ALA A 280 3.82 -32.61 -10.04
N HIS A 281 3.60 -33.14 -11.24
CA HIS A 281 3.97 -32.51 -12.51
C HIS A 281 2.94 -32.81 -13.59
N THR A 282 2.91 -31.96 -14.61
CA THR A 282 2.10 -32.15 -15.82
C THR A 282 2.97 -32.14 -17.08
N GLN A 283 2.42 -32.67 -18.17
CA GLN A 283 3.04 -32.64 -19.50
C GLN A 283 3.30 -31.24 -20.03
N TYR A 284 2.69 -30.20 -19.42
CA TYR A 284 3.02 -28.82 -19.73
C TYR A 284 4.51 -28.52 -19.48
N ARG A 285 5.11 -29.09 -18.42
CA ARG A 285 6.52 -28.85 -18.06
C ARG A 285 7.45 -30.01 -18.39
N HIS A 286 7.03 -31.24 -18.11
CA HIS A 286 7.89 -32.41 -18.25
C HIS A 286 7.26 -33.45 -19.16
N SER A 287 8.02 -33.97 -20.13
CA SER A 287 7.57 -35.08 -20.96
C SER A 287 7.39 -36.38 -20.16
N ASP A 288 8.23 -36.59 -19.14
CA ASP A 288 8.11 -37.68 -18.18
C ASP A 288 7.74 -37.10 -16.80
N VAL A 289 6.43 -37.06 -16.56
CA VAL A 289 5.85 -36.46 -15.35
C VAL A 289 6.10 -37.28 -14.09
N GLN A 290 6.17 -38.60 -14.21
CA GLN A 290 6.41 -39.50 -13.08
C GLN A 290 7.85 -39.39 -12.59
N GLN A 291 8.80 -39.47 -13.52
CA GLN A 291 10.22 -39.38 -13.16
C GLN A 291 10.53 -38.03 -12.49
N ALA A 292 9.96 -36.94 -12.99
CA ALA A 292 10.14 -35.61 -12.40
C ALA A 292 9.62 -35.56 -10.95
N ALA A 293 8.40 -36.04 -10.70
CA ALA A 293 7.81 -36.03 -9.36
C ALA A 293 8.53 -36.98 -8.39
N MET A 294 8.95 -38.18 -8.83
CA MET A 294 9.71 -39.13 -8.01
C MET A 294 11.04 -38.54 -7.55
N VAL A 295 11.79 -37.88 -8.45
CA VAL A 295 13.09 -37.28 -8.12
C VAL A 295 12.97 -36.20 -7.05
N GLU A 296 11.92 -35.38 -7.09
CA GLU A 296 11.66 -34.34 -6.10
C GLU A 296 11.28 -34.94 -4.73
N VAL A 297 10.40 -35.94 -4.71
CA VAL A 297 10.02 -36.65 -3.47
C VAL A 297 11.23 -37.33 -2.82
N GLU A 298 12.01 -38.10 -3.60
CA GLU A 298 13.24 -38.74 -3.11
C GLU A 298 14.31 -37.73 -2.69
N GLY A 299 14.42 -36.61 -3.41
CA GLY A 299 15.29 -35.50 -3.07
C GLY A 299 14.96 -34.93 -1.71
N ALA A 300 13.72 -34.52 -1.49
CA ALA A 300 13.25 -33.92 -0.24
C ALA A 300 13.34 -34.89 0.94
N MET A 301 13.00 -36.18 0.78
CA MET A 301 13.15 -37.18 1.84
C MET A 301 14.63 -37.41 2.23
N ARG A 302 15.60 -37.24 1.32
CA ARG A 302 17.02 -37.39 1.66
C ARG A 302 17.60 -36.22 2.46
N ILE A 303 16.99 -35.03 2.40
CA ILE A 303 17.48 -33.83 3.09
C ILE A 303 17.27 -33.93 4.61
N GLY A 304 16.19 -34.59 5.03
CA GLY A 304 15.74 -34.66 6.42
C GLY A 304 14.97 -33.40 6.88
N PRO A 305 14.13 -33.51 7.92
CA PRO A 305 13.13 -32.50 8.28
C PRO A 305 13.73 -31.13 8.63
N GLU A 306 14.76 -31.09 9.48
CA GLU A 306 15.33 -29.83 9.95
C GLU A 306 15.91 -28.99 8.80
N ALA A 307 16.64 -29.63 7.89
CA ALA A 307 17.25 -28.96 6.75
C ALA A 307 16.20 -28.57 5.69
N LEU A 308 15.17 -29.39 5.48
CA LEU A 308 14.07 -29.08 4.56
C LEU A 308 13.28 -27.84 5.00
N TRP A 309 12.91 -27.77 6.28
CA TRP A 309 12.23 -26.59 6.83
C TRP A 309 13.10 -25.34 6.82
N ARG A 310 14.40 -25.48 7.16
CA ARG A 310 15.33 -24.33 7.12
C ARG A 310 15.43 -23.75 5.71
N ARG A 311 15.62 -24.59 4.69
CA ARG A 311 15.72 -24.16 3.28
C ARG A 311 14.46 -23.43 2.82
N HIS A 312 13.29 -23.96 3.18
CA HIS A 312 12.00 -23.31 2.91
C HIS A 312 11.91 -21.91 3.53
N VAL A 313 12.18 -21.80 4.84
CA VAL A 313 12.08 -20.52 5.56
C VAL A 313 13.11 -19.51 5.02
N GLU A 314 14.33 -19.95 4.70
CA GLU A 314 15.36 -19.11 4.10
C GLU A 314 14.94 -18.58 2.72
N ASP A 315 14.43 -19.44 1.82
CA ASP A 315 13.87 -19.00 0.52
C ASP A 315 12.73 -17.99 0.69
N TRP A 316 11.79 -18.31 1.58
CA TRP A 316 10.60 -17.49 1.80
C TRP A 316 10.94 -16.10 2.33
N GLN A 317 11.81 -16.02 3.34
CA GLN A 317 12.12 -14.78 4.04
C GLN A 317 12.93 -13.80 3.18
N ILE A 318 13.66 -14.26 2.16
CA ILE A 318 14.34 -13.38 1.18
C ILE A 318 13.36 -12.42 0.52
N LEU A 319 12.12 -12.84 0.29
CA LEU A 319 11.08 -12.05 -0.35
C LEU A 319 10.10 -11.46 0.67
N PHE A 320 9.60 -12.28 1.60
CA PHE A 320 8.55 -11.83 2.53
C PHE A 320 9.01 -10.73 3.49
N ASN A 321 10.27 -10.75 3.94
CA ASN A 321 10.78 -9.74 4.89
C ASN A 321 11.15 -8.40 4.23
N ARG A 322 11.09 -8.28 2.90
CA ARG A 322 11.45 -7.05 2.19
C ARG A 322 10.52 -5.87 2.47
N MET A 323 9.31 -6.12 2.96
CA MET A 323 8.31 -5.09 3.22
C MET A 323 7.43 -5.47 4.41
N SER A 324 7.11 -4.49 5.26
CA SER A 324 6.14 -4.66 6.35
C SER A 324 5.32 -3.40 6.56
N ILE A 325 4.03 -3.59 6.85
CA ILE A 325 3.15 -2.58 7.45
C ILE A 325 2.77 -3.08 8.84
N GLN A 326 2.88 -2.22 9.84
CA GLN A 326 2.35 -2.48 11.18
C GLN A 326 1.41 -1.34 11.57
N LEU A 327 0.26 -1.70 12.12
CA LEU A 327 -0.75 -0.77 12.61
C LEU A 327 -1.14 -1.16 14.04
N PHE A 328 -1.38 -0.17 14.91
CA PHE A 328 -1.68 -0.38 16.31
C PHE A 328 -3.02 0.25 16.73
N PRO A 329 -3.76 -0.36 17.68
CA PRO A 329 -3.44 -1.60 18.39
C PRO A 329 -3.51 -2.85 17.48
N ASN A 330 -2.79 -3.91 17.87
CA ASN A 330 -2.80 -5.20 17.20
C ASN A 330 -3.20 -6.32 18.18
N ASN A 331 -4.46 -6.78 18.10
CA ASN A 331 -5.06 -7.68 19.09
C ASN A 331 -4.77 -9.17 18.81
N THR A 332 -3.49 -9.55 18.74
CA THR A 332 -3.05 -10.93 18.40
C THR A 332 -3.42 -12.02 19.43
N GLN A 333 -4.03 -11.64 20.56
CA GLN A 333 -4.52 -12.58 21.56
C GLN A 333 -5.86 -13.22 21.15
N LEU A 334 -6.62 -12.56 20.26
CA LEU A 334 -7.86 -13.07 19.69
C LEU A 334 -7.56 -13.94 18.47
N THR A 335 -8.43 -14.91 18.20
CA THR A 335 -8.41 -15.67 16.94
C THR A 335 -8.74 -14.76 15.75
N THR A 336 -8.33 -15.17 14.55
CA THR A 336 -8.63 -14.41 13.32
C THR A 336 -10.15 -14.27 13.13
N SER A 337 -10.92 -15.33 13.40
CA SER A 337 -12.38 -15.32 13.31
C SER A 337 -13.02 -14.30 14.26
N GLU A 338 -12.56 -14.24 15.52
CA GLU A 338 -13.07 -13.27 16.50
C GLU A 338 -12.77 -11.83 16.08
N ARG A 339 -11.57 -11.58 15.55
CA ARG A 339 -11.17 -10.25 15.04
C ARG A 339 -12.05 -9.83 13.86
N LEU A 340 -12.25 -10.71 12.88
CA LEU A 340 -13.10 -10.41 11.70
C LEU A 340 -14.55 -10.11 12.10
N MET A 341 -15.12 -10.89 13.02
CA MET A 341 -16.54 -10.74 13.40
C MET A 341 -16.78 -9.61 14.39
N ASN A 342 -16.00 -9.53 15.47
CA ASN A 342 -16.38 -8.79 16.67
C ASN A 342 -15.42 -7.63 17.02
N SER A 343 -14.16 -7.68 16.59
CA SER A 343 -13.13 -6.72 17.03
C SER A 343 -12.10 -6.45 15.93
N ARG A 344 -12.53 -5.77 14.86
CA ARG A 344 -11.66 -5.34 13.75
C ARG A 344 -10.75 -4.20 14.23
N ASP A 345 -9.54 -4.56 14.66
CA ASP A 345 -8.49 -3.62 15.04
C ASP A 345 -7.61 -3.22 13.84
N PRO A 346 -6.91 -2.07 13.87
CA PRO A 346 -6.00 -1.67 12.79
C PRO A 346 -4.95 -2.73 12.44
N GLY A 347 -4.48 -3.51 13.42
CA GLY A 347 -3.58 -4.63 13.20
C GLY A 347 -4.17 -5.74 12.31
N LEU A 348 -5.49 -5.88 12.21
CA LEU A 348 -6.15 -6.85 11.32
C LEU A 348 -6.05 -6.40 9.87
N THR A 349 -6.16 -5.09 9.62
CA THR A 349 -5.93 -4.50 8.29
C THR A 349 -4.48 -4.70 7.85
N ALA A 350 -3.53 -4.50 8.76
CA ALA A 350 -2.11 -4.81 8.49
C ALA A 350 -1.90 -6.31 8.20
N LEU A 351 -2.59 -7.19 8.92
CA LEU A 351 -2.58 -8.63 8.67
C LEU A 351 -3.17 -8.98 7.29
N TYR A 352 -4.25 -8.34 6.86
CA TYR A 352 -4.84 -8.54 5.53
C TYR A 352 -3.86 -8.18 4.41
N HIS A 353 -3.15 -7.05 4.54
CA HIS A 353 -2.08 -6.68 3.60
C HIS A 353 -0.93 -7.70 3.60
N ALA A 354 -0.46 -8.12 4.79
CA ALA A 354 0.58 -9.15 4.89
C ALA A 354 0.13 -10.50 4.28
N TYR A 355 -1.15 -10.84 4.42
CA TYR A 355 -1.75 -12.04 3.87
C TYR A 355 -1.83 -11.99 2.34
N ALA A 356 -2.18 -10.85 1.74
CA ALA A 356 -2.12 -10.70 0.28
C ALA A 356 -0.69 -10.87 -0.26
N ARG A 357 0.33 -10.34 0.43
CA ARG A 357 1.75 -10.58 0.07
C ARG A 357 2.11 -12.06 0.15
N TYR A 358 1.66 -12.73 1.21
CA TYR A 358 1.82 -14.18 1.37
C TYR A 358 1.14 -14.95 0.23
N LEU A 359 -0.10 -14.59 -0.13
CA LEU A 359 -0.85 -15.25 -1.20
C LEU A 359 -0.12 -15.11 -2.53
N LEU A 360 0.34 -13.91 -2.89
CA LEU A 360 1.04 -13.66 -4.15
C LEU A 360 2.33 -14.49 -4.25
N LEU A 361 3.12 -14.53 -3.18
CA LEU A 361 4.31 -15.39 -3.10
C LEU A 361 3.97 -16.88 -3.15
N SER A 362 2.80 -17.27 -2.69
CA SER A 362 2.35 -18.65 -2.68
C SER A 362 1.76 -19.11 -4.02
N CYS A 363 1.34 -18.18 -4.89
CA CYS A 363 0.66 -18.51 -6.16
C CYS A 363 1.30 -17.92 -7.43
N SER A 364 2.36 -17.10 -7.32
CA SER A 364 3.06 -16.53 -8.49
C SER A 364 4.55 -16.34 -8.20
N ARG A 365 5.34 -17.41 -8.36
CA ARG A 365 6.81 -17.39 -8.27
C ARG A 365 7.43 -17.62 -9.63
N THR A 366 8.67 -17.15 -9.81
CA THR A 366 9.38 -17.29 -11.08
C THR A 366 10.10 -18.64 -11.18
N TYR A 367 9.85 -19.37 -12.27
CA TYR A 367 10.55 -20.59 -12.68
C TYR A 367 10.21 -20.88 -14.16
N PRO A 368 10.89 -21.83 -14.84
CA PRO A 368 10.59 -22.12 -16.24
C PRO A 368 9.13 -22.55 -16.45
N LYS A 369 8.43 -21.86 -17.35
CA LYS A 369 7.00 -22.06 -17.62
C LYS A 369 6.12 -21.87 -16.36
N ALA A 370 6.42 -20.85 -15.56
CA ALA A 370 5.51 -20.40 -14.51
C ALA A 370 4.25 -19.77 -15.11
N LEU A 371 3.14 -19.84 -14.37
CA LEU A 371 1.89 -19.18 -14.72
C LEU A 371 1.58 -18.07 -13.72
N PRO A 372 0.87 -17.01 -14.14
CA PRO A 372 0.42 -16.00 -13.22
C PRO A 372 -0.69 -16.56 -12.30
N ALA A 373 -0.94 -15.89 -11.18
CA ALA A 373 -2.11 -16.10 -10.35
C ALA A 373 -3.40 -16.02 -11.20
N ASN A 374 -4.23 -17.07 -11.16
CA ASN A 374 -5.56 -17.05 -11.78
C ASN A 374 -6.60 -16.43 -10.82
N LEU A 375 -7.89 -16.46 -11.20
CA LEU A 375 -9.00 -15.95 -10.37
C LEU A 375 -9.05 -16.49 -8.92
N GLN A 376 -8.38 -17.61 -8.65
CA GLN A 376 -8.30 -18.25 -7.33
C GLN A 376 -6.84 -18.44 -6.88
N GLY A 377 -5.89 -17.71 -7.49
CA GLY A 377 -4.46 -17.88 -7.31
C GLY A 377 -4.00 -19.19 -7.93
N ILE A 378 -3.96 -20.23 -7.10
CA ILE A 378 -3.77 -21.63 -7.51
C ILE A 378 -4.74 -22.58 -6.78
N TRP A 379 -5.59 -22.10 -5.87
CA TRP A 379 -6.39 -22.95 -4.97
C TRP A 379 -7.84 -23.08 -5.45
N ASN A 380 -8.17 -24.23 -6.04
CA ASN A 380 -9.49 -24.49 -6.62
C ASN A 380 -10.03 -25.84 -6.14
N PRO A 381 -11.23 -25.91 -5.54
CA PRO A 381 -11.84 -27.16 -5.09
C PRO A 381 -12.62 -27.94 -6.16
N THR A 382 -12.90 -27.35 -7.34
CA THR A 382 -13.94 -27.87 -8.24
C THR A 382 -13.45 -28.06 -9.67
N PHE A 383 -13.92 -29.14 -10.31
CA PHE A 383 -13.71 -29.40 -11.74
C PHE A 383 -14.52 -28.48 -12.66
N GLN A 384 -15.47 -27.72 -12.11
CA GLN A 384 -16.22 -26.70 -12.83
C GLN A 384 -16.17 -25.37 -12.05
N PRO A 385 -15.00 -24.73 -12.00
CA PRO A 385 -14.85 -23.53 -11.20
C PRO A 385 -15.71 -22.37 -11.71
N PRO A 386 -16.17 -21.48 -10.80
CA PRO A 386 -16.75 -20.19 -11.15
C PRO A 386 -15.86 -19.45 -12.15
N TRP A 387 -16.45 -19.02 -13.27
CA TRP A 387 -15.74 -18.38 -14.40
C TRP A 387 -14.53 -19.19 -14.93
N GLY A 388 -14.52 -20.50 -14.68
CA GLY A 388 -13.46 -21.43 -15.05
C GLY A 388 -12.13 -21.22 -14.31
N SER A 389 -12.10 -20.40 -13.25
CA SER A 389 -10.87 -20.00 -12.55
C SER A 389 -9.76 -19.61 -13.53
N LYS A 390 -10.15 -18.81 -14.53
CA LYS A 390 -9.33 -18.43 -15.69
C LYS A 390 -8.51 -17.18 -15.38
N PHE A 391 -7.99 -16.57 -16.44
CA PHE A 391 -7.44 -15.24 -16.42
C PHE A 391 -8.46 -14.25 -16.99
N THR A 392 -9.30 -13.66 -16.15
CA THR A 392 -10.18 -12.56 -16.58
C THR A 392 -9.38 -11.27 -16.61
N ILE A 393 -9.30 -10.64 -17.78
CA ILE A 393 -8.36 -9.54 -18.09
C ILE A 393 -9.10 -8.22 -18.38
N ASN A 394 -10.31 -8.06 -17.85
CA ASN A 394 -11.04 -6.79 -17.81
C ASN A 394 -11.09 -6.16 -16.41
N VAL A 395 -10.32 -6.68 -15.45
CA VAL A 395 -9.92 -6.07 -14.15
C VAL A 395 -9.15 -7.09 -13.29
N ASN A 396 -9.57 -8.35 -13.27
CA ASN A 396 -9.21 -9.30 -12.19
C ASN A 396 -7.73 -9.68 -12.20
N LEU A 397 -7.20 -10.11 -13.36
CA LEU A 397 -5.78 -10.46 -13.48
C LEU A 397 -4.90 -9.24 -13.21
N GLN A 398 -5.29 -8.06 -13.72
CA GLN A 398 -4.57 -6.81 -13.44
C GLN A 398 -4.53 -6.52 -11.94
N MET A 399 -5.69 -6.66 -11.27
CA MET A 399 -5.83 -6.45 -9.83
C MET A 399 -4.94 -7.37 -9.00
N CYS A 400 -4.70 -8.59 -9.47
CA CYS A 400 -3.79 -9.52 -8.79
C CYS A 400 -2.36 -8.96 -8.61
N TYR A 401 -1.93 -8.04 -9.48
CA TYR A 401 -0.57 -7.49 -9.48
C TYR A 401 -0.48 -6.03 -9.02
N TRP A 402 -1.59 -5.34 -8.72
CA TRP A 402 -1.54 -3.93 -8.28
C TRP A 402 -0.68 -3.69 -7.04
N ALA A 403 -0.70 -4.65 -6.09
CA ALA A 403 0.11 -4.56 -4.89
C ALA A 403 1.55 -5.04 -5.06
N ALA A 404 1.88 -5.75 -6.16
CA ALA A 404 3.15 -6.49 -6.31
C ALA A 404 4.37 -5.57 -6.16
N HIS A 405 4.38 -4.45 -6.88
CA HIS A 405 5.51 -3.53 -6.86
C HIS A 405 5.67 -2.82 -5.52
N VAL A 406 4.63 -2.11 -5.06
CA VAL A 406 4.68 -1.34 -3.79
C VAL A 406 5.00 -2.23 -2.59
N SER A 407 4.59 -3.51 -2.64
CA SER A 407 4.87 -4.53 -1.64
C SER A 407 6.24 -5.21 -1.76
N ASN A 408 7.09 -4.74 -2.69
CA ASN A 408 8.46 -5.21 -2.94
C ASN A 408 8.55 -6.67 -3.42
N LEU A 409 7.61 -7.07 -4.29
CA LEU A 409 7.46 -8.41 -4.86
C LEU A 409 7.34 -8.36 -6.39
N SER A 410 8.14 -7.51 -7.06
CA SER A 410 8.01 -7.29 -8.51
C SER A 410 8.28 -8.57 -9.31
N GLU A 411 9.17 -9.43 -8.83
CA GLU A 411 9.51 -10.71 -9.45
C GLU A 411 8.31 -11.66 -9.59
N CYS A 412 7.30 -11.52 -8.72
CA CYS A 412 6.06 -12.30 -8.81
C CYS A 412 5.23 -12.00 -10.06
N GLU A 413 5.47 -10.87 -10.74
CA GLU A 413 4.75 -10.50 -11.97
C GLU A 413 5.37 -11.09 -13.24
N LEU A 414 6.60 -11.63 -13.18
CA LEU A 414 7.26 -12.21 -14.35
C LEU A 414 6.43 -13.28 -15.10
N PRO A 415 5.70 -14.19 -14.42
CA PRO A 415 4.81 -15.15 -15.10
C PRO A 415 3.70 -14.49 -15.94
N LEU A 416 3.26 -13.27 -15.59
CA LEU A 416 2.28 -12.51 -16.37
C LEU A 416 2.84 -12.15 -17.75
N PHE A 417 4.11 -11.75 -17.82
CA PHE A 417 4.75 -11.36 -19.08
C PHE A 417 4.97 -12.56 -20.00
N ASP A 418 5.28 -13.74 -19.43
CA ASP A 418 5.35 -14.99 -20.20
C ASP A 418 3.97 -15.35 -20.81
N LEU A 419 2.87 -15.12 -20.09
CA LEU A 419 1.52 -15.27 -20.63
C LEU A 419 1.23 -14.23 -21.71
N LEU A 420 1.61 -12.97 -21.48
CA LEU A 420 1.39 -11.87 -22.41
C LEU A 420 2.09 -12.11 -23.76
N GLU A 421 3.31 -12.65 -23.76
CA GLU A 421 4.00 -13.04 -25.00
C GLU A 421 3.26 -14.14 -25.76
N ARG A 422 2.76 -15.17 -25.07
CA ARG A 422 1.94 -16.23 -25.68
C ARG A 422 0.67 -15.64 -26.31
N MET A 423 -0.01 -14.76 -25.59
CA MET A 423 -1.17 -14.03 -26.10
C MET A 423 -0.82 -13.17 -27.31
N ALA A 424 0.32 -12.48 -27.31
CA ALA A 424 0.75 -11.64 -28.42
C ALA A 424 1.03 -12.43 -29.70
N VAL A 425 1.44 -13.70 -29.58
CA VAL A 425 1.57 -14.60 -30.73
C VAL A 425 0.20 -15.01 -31.26
N ASN A 426 -0.69 -15.50 -30.40
CA ASN A 426 -2.00 -16.01 -30.80
C ASN A 426 -2.94 -14.88 -31.30
N GLY A 427 -2.91 -13.73 -30.63
CA GLY A 427 -3.77 -12.58 -30.88
C GLY A 427 -3.54 -11.91 -32.25
N LYS A 428 -2.45 -12.25 -32.96
CA LYS A 428 -2.26 -11.83 -34.37
C LYS A 428 -3.34 -12.41 -35.27
N GLN A 429 -3.73 -13.66 -35.04
CA GLN A 429 -4.83 -14.28 -35.77
C GLN A 429 -6.15 -13.57 -35.43
N THR A 430 -6.42 -13.34 -34.14
CA THR A 430 -7.62 -12.61 -33.69
C THR A 430 -7.70 -11.21 -34.31
N ALA A 431 -6.62 -10.41 -34.26
CA ALA A 431 -6.60 -9.07 -34.86
C ALA A 431 -6.88 -9.09 -36.38
N SER A 432 -6.29 -10.03 -37.11
CA SER A 432 -6.41 -10.09 -38.57
C SER A 432 -7.71 -10.73 -39.08
N GLU A 433 -8.22 -11.78 -38.42
CA GLU A 433 -9.40 -12.52 -38.85
C GLU A 433 -10.71 -11.94 -38.32
N VAL A 434 -10.71 -11.38 -37.11
CA VAL A 434 -11.89 -10.78 -36.48
C VAL A 434 -12.00 -9.30 -36.83
N TRP A 435 -10.89 -8.56 -36.71
CA TRP A 435 -10.91 -7.09 -36.80
C TRP A 435 -10.34 -6.54 -38.10
N GLY A 436 -9.63 -7.35 -38.88
CA GLY A 436 -8.95 -6.87 -40.10
C GLY A 436 -7.81 -5.90 -39.81
N CYS A 437 -7.27 -5.91 -38.60
CA CYS A 437 -6.22 -5.00 -38.14
C CYS A 437 -4.83 -5.68 -38.19
N ARG A 438 -3.77 -4.87 -38.27
CA ARG A 438 -2.40 -5.32 -37.94
C ARG A 438 -2.27 -5.56 -36.44
N GLY A 439 -1.08 -6.02 -36.02
CA GLY A 439 -0.77 -6.17 -34.61
C GLY A 439 -1.40 -7.41 -33.99
N TRP A 440 -1.79 -7.31 -32.72
CA TRP A 440 -2.50 -8.35 -31.99
C TRP A 440 -3.48 -7.75 -30.98
N CYS A 441 -4.52 -8.49 -30.62
CA CYS A 441 -5.43 -8.13 -29.54
C CYS A 441 -5.92 -9.37 -28.78
N ALA A 442 -6.55 -9.13 -27.63
CA ALA A 442 -7.21 -10.15 -26.83
C ALA A 442 -8.46 -9.56 -26.18
N HIS A 443 -9.49 -10.39 -26.01
CA HIS A 443 -10.77 -9.97 -25.42
C HIS A 443 -10.72 -9.91 -23.88
N HIS A 444 -11.85 -10.08 -23.18
CA HIS A 444 -11.93 -9.91 -21.72
C HIS A 444 -11.39 -11.08 -20.89
N CYS A 445 -10.99 -12.20 -21.51
CA CYS A 445 -10.53 -13.40 -20.81
C CYS A 445 -9.43 -14.12 -21.62
N THR A 446 -8.61 -14.92 -20.94
CA THR A 446 -7.66 -15.86 -21.54
C THR A 446 -7.47 -17.11 -20.66
N ASP A 447 -6.71 -18.09 -21.14
CA ASP A 447 -6.38 -19.33 -20.42
C ASP A 447 -4.88 -19.63 -20.48
N ILE A 448 -4.45 -20.77 -19.91
CA ILE A 448 -3.05 -21.22 -19.90
C ILE A 448 -2.39 -21.22 -21.30
N PHE A 449 -3.16 -21.43 -22.37
CA PHE A 449 -2.65 -21.50 -23.74
C PHE A 449 -2.56 -20.13 -24.42
N GLY A 450 -2.99 -19.05 -23.76
CA GLY A 450 -3.02 -17.71 -24.33
C GLY A 450 -4.12 -17.54 -25.37
N ASP A 451 -5.30 -18.13 -25.15
CA ASP A 451 -6.49 -17.92 -25.99
C ASP A 451 -6.90 -16.44 -25.98
N THR A 452 -7.05 -15.83 -27.15
CA THR A 452 -7.33 -14.40 -27.34
C THR A 452 -8.72 -14.13 -27.89
N GLU A 453 -9.51 -15.17 -28.18
CA GLU A 453 -10.84 -15.04 -28.76
C GLU A 453 -11.90 -14.65 -27.72
N THR A 454 -13.14 -14.44 -28.16
CA THR A 454 -14.25 -14.14 -27.24
C THR A 454 -14.58 -15.35 -26.36
N GLN A 455 -14.80 -15.10 -25.07
CA GLN A 455 -15.30 -16.08 -24.10
C GLN A 455 -16.79 -15.83 -23.86
N ASP A 456 -17.57 -16.90 -23.63
CA ASP A 456 -18.98 -16.85 -23.22
C ASP A 456 -19.99 -16.21 -24.22
N ARG A 457 -21.07 -15.62 -23.70
CA ARG A 457 -22.17 -14.93 -24.43
C ARG A 457 -22.69 -13.72 -23.64
N TRP A 458 -21.95 -13.23 -22.65
CA TRP A 458 -22.32 -12.11 -21.81
C TRP A 458 -21.98 -10.78 -22.50
N MET A 459 -22.91 -10.30 -23.34
CA MET A 459 -22.71 -9.16 -24.24
C MET A 459 -22.07 -7.90 -23.62
N PRO A 460 -22.36 -7.51 -22.36
CA PRO A 460 -21.69 -6.37 -21.74
C PRO A 460 -20.17 -6.52 -21.52
N SER A 461 -19.59 -7.69 -21.81
CA SER A 461 -18.15 -7.98 -21.64
C SER A 461 -17.50 -8.68 -22.83
N THR A 462 -18.26 -9.56 -23.52
CA THR A 462 -17.69 -10.59 -24.39
C THR A 462 -16.85 -10.03 -25.53
N LEU A 463 -17.33 -8.98 -26.20
CA LEU A 463 -16.67 -8.39 -27.36
C LEU A 463 -15.89 -7.13 -26.98
N TRP A 464 -15.00 -7.25 -26.00
CA TRP A 464 -14.14 -6.16 -25.51
C TRP A 464 -12.66 -6.41 -25.83
N PRO A 465 -12.12 -5.93 -26.97
CA PRO A 465 -10.80 -6.34 -27.50
C PRO A 465 -9.60 -5.61 -26.90
N LEU A 466 -9.74 -5.03 -25.69
CA LEU A 466 -8.69 -4.22 -25.05
C LEU A 466 -8.06 -4.90 -23.81
N GLY A 467 -8.39 -6.17 -23.52
CA GLY A 467 -7.79 -6.89 -22.39
C GLY A 467 -6.28 -7.03 -22.52
N GLY A 468 -5.80 -7.38 -23.71
CA GLY A 468 -4.36 -7.42 -24.02
C GLY A 468 -3.68 -6.05 -23.92
N ALA A 469 -4.39 -4.98 -24.31
CA ALA A 469 -3.88 -3.61 -24.23
C ALA A 469 -3.70 -3.15 -22.78
N TRP A 470 -4.66 -3.46 -21.90
CA TRP A 470 -4.49 -3.18 -20.46
C TRP A 470 -3.31 -3.98 -19.88
N LEU A 471 -3.15 -5.26 -20.20
CA LEU A 471 -1.99 -6.02 -19.73
C LEU A 471 -0.65 -5.41 -20.18
N CYS A 472 -0.58 -4.78 -21.35
CA CYS A 472 0.64 -4.10 -21.81
C CYS A 472 1.08 -2.96 -20.88
N THR A 473 0.17 -2.32 -20.14
CA THR A 473 0.54 -1.22 -19.21
C THR A 473 1.37 -1.71 -18.02
N HIS A 474 1.30 -3.01 -17.70
CA HIS A 474 2.12 -3.62 -16.64
C HIS A 474 3.61 -3.66 -17.01
N VAL A 475 3.97 -3.67 -18.30
CA VAL A 475 5.38 -3.73 -18.73
C VAL A 475 6.13 -2.45 -18.33
N TRP A 476 5.55 -1.29 -18.61
CA TRP A 476 6.13 -0.01 -18.16
C TRP A 476 6.04 0.12 -16.64
N GLY A 477 4.95 -0.33 -16.03
CA GLY A 477 4.80 -0.46 -14.58
C GLY A 477 6.02 -1.15 -13.96
N TYR A 478 6.32 -2.38 -14.39
CA TYR A 478 7.49 -3.13 -13.93
C TYR A 478 8.79 -2.35 -14.07
N TYR A 479 9.09 -1.84 -15.28
CA TYR A 479 10.31 -1.06 -15.53
C TYR A 479 10.41 0.16 -14.61
N SER A 480 9.31 0.87 -14.37
CA SER A 480 9.31 2.09 -13.55
C SER A 480 9.68 1.84 -12.08
N PHE A 481 9.48 0.62 -11.58
CA PHE A 481 9.88 0.22 -10.22
C PHE A 481 11.24 -0.49 -10.18
N THR A 482 11.59 -1.27 -11.20
CA THR A 482 12.77 -2.17 -11.19
C THR A 482 13.96 -1.65 -11.98
N GLY A 483 13.74 -0.79 -12.97
CA GLY A 483 14.77 -0.34 -13.91
C GLY A 483 15.24 -1.42 -14.88
N ASP A 484 14.51 -2.55 -15.00
CA ASP A 484 14.91 -3.69 -15.83
C ASP A 484 14.70 -3.42 -17.33
N GLY A 485 15.72 -2.86 -17.98
CA GLY A 485 15.72 -2.64 -19.43
C GLY A 485 15.73 -3.93 -20.26
N SER A 486 16.08 -5.09 -19.66
CA SER A 486 16.12 -6.37 -20.39
C SER A 486 14.70 -6.91 -20.62
N LEU A 487 13.84 -6.89 -19.60
CA LEU A 487 12.42 -7.20 -19.76
C LEU A 487 11.75 -6.20 -20.71
N LEU A 488 12.05 -4.91 -20.56
CA LEU A 488 11.49 -3.87 -21.43
C LEU A 488 11.81 -4.14 -22.92
N SER A 489 13.06 -4.51 -23.21
CA SER A 489 13.50 -4.86 -24.56
C SER A 489 12.83 -6.14 -25.07
N ARG A 490 12.70 -7.17 -24.21
CA ARG A 490 12.02 -8.43 -24.53
C ARG A 490 10.55 -8.21 -24.90
N MET A 491 9.86 -7.35 -24.16
CA MET A 491 8.43 -7.10 -24.34
C MET A 491 8.09 -6.06 -25.42
N LEU A 492 9.08 -5.31 -25.92
CA LEU A 492 8.88 -4.29 -26.94
C LEU A 492 8.11 -4.81 -28.17
N PRO A 493 8.40 -5.99 -28.77
CA PRO A 493 7.64 -6.48 -29.91
C PRO A 493 6.15 -6.73 -29.61
N ALA A 494 5.81 -7.14 -28.39
CA ALA A 494 4.42 -7.30 -27.96
C ALA A 494 3.73 -5.94 -27.84
N ILE A 495 4.42 -4.94 -27.27
CA ILE A 495 3.90 -3.57 -27.15
C ILE A 495 3.70 -2.93 -28.53
N GLU A 496 4.68 -3.04 -29.43
CA GLU A 496 4.57 -2.51 -30.80
C GLU A 496 3.40 -3.15 -31.55
N GLY A 497 3.21 -4.46 -31.41
CA GLY A 497 2.06 -5.16 -31.99
C GLY A 497 0.72 -4.71 -31.38
N CYS A 498 0.67 -4.37 -30.09
CA CYS A 498 -0.52 -3.80 -29.48
C CYS A 498 -0.81 -2.39 -30.03
N VAL A 499 0.22 -1.55 -30.14
CA VAL A 499 0.12 -0.19 -30.71
C VAL A 499 -0.37 -0.24 -32.16
N ASP A 500 0.17 -1.15 -32.98
CA ASP A 500 -0.26 -1.32 -34.36
C ASP A 500 -1.75 -1.72 -34.46
N PHE A 501 -2.24 -2.59 -33.56
CA PHE A 501 -3.66 -2.91 -33.47
C PHE A 501 -4.49 -1.68 -33.11
N LEU A 502 -4.11 -0.95 -32.06
CA LEU A 502 -4.86 0.23 -31.61
C LEU A 502 -4.93 1.31 -32.70
N LEU A 503 -3.83 1.59 -33.39
CA LEU A 503 -3.80 2.56 -34.49
C LEU A 503 -4.74 2.17 -35.65
N ASP A 504 -4.87 0.88 -35.96
CA ASP A 504 -5.76 0.38 -37.02
C ASP A 504 -7.22 0.22 -36.55
N PHE A 505 -7.44 0.00 -35.25
CA PHE A 505 -8.76 -0.25 -34.69
C PHE A 505 -9.55 1.04 -34.42
N LEU A 506 -8.85 2.13 -34.09
CA LEU A 506 -9.44 3.46 -33.92
C LEU A 506 -10.02 3.96 -35.26
N ILE A 507 -11.23 4.51 -35.21
CA ILE A 507 -11.90 5.13 -36.34
C ILE A 507 -12.25 6.59 -36.02
N GLU A 508 -12.51 7.38 -37.05
CA GLU A 508 -13.04 8.73 -36.84
C GLU A 508 -14.47 8.66 -36.29
N ASP A 509 -14.75 9.53 -35.31
CA ASP A 509 -16.11 9.76 -34.84
C ASP A 509 -17.00 10.35 -35.94
N ALA A 510 -18.31 10.46 -35.69
CA ALA A 510 -19.26 10.94 -36.69
C ALA A 510 -18.95 12.34 -37.25
N ASN A 511 -18.21 13.18 -36.51
CA ASN A 511 -17.88 14.55 -36.90
C ASN A 511 -16.46 14.70 -37.46
N GLY A 512 -15.66 13.62 -37.48
CA GLY A 512 -14.24 13.64 -37.84
C GLY A 512 -13.33 14.30 -36.79
N GLN A 513 -13.86 14.67 -35.63
CA GLN A 513 -13.13 15.43 -34.60
C GLN A 513 -12.17 14.54 -33.83
N TYR A 514 -12.66 13.41 -33.33
CA TYR A 514 -11.88 12.49 -32.52
C TYR A 514 -11.67 11.12 -33.20
N LEU A 515 -10.65 10.40 -32.71
CA LEU A 515 -10.47 8.98 -32.95
C LEU A 515 -11.06 8.18 -31.79
N THR A 516 -11.95 7.24 -32.08
CA THR A 516 -12.65 6.42 -31.09
C THR A 516 -12.54 4.93 -31.40
N ALA A 517 -12.56 4.09 -30.36
CA ALA A 517 -12.65 2.65 -30.52
C ALA A 517 -14.07 2.26 -30.92
N SER A 518 -14.22 1.41 -31.93
CA SER A 518 -15.53 0.90 -32.36
C SER A 518 -15.42 -0.48 -33.03
N PRO A 519 -16.13 -1.51 -32.55
CA PRO A 519 -17.04 -1.49 -31.40
C PRO A 519 -16.30 -1.26 -30.06
N SER A 520 -16.95 -0.58 -29.12
CA SER A 520 -16.49 -0.34 -27.75
C SER A 520 -17.62 -0.63 -26.76
N LEU A 521 -17.28 -0.95 -25.51
CA LEU A 521 -18.22 -1.12 -24.41
C LEU A 521 -17.57 -0.68 -23.09
N SER A 522 -18.36 -0.51 -22.02
CA SER A 522 -17.83 -0.33 -20.66
C SER A 522 -18.08 -1.62 -19.88
N PRO A 523 -17.04 -2.43 -19.59
CA PRO A 523 -17.21 -3.66 -18.82
C PRO A 523 -17.84 -3.35 -17.46
N GLU A 524 -18.90 -4.01 -17.00
CA GLU A 524 -19.83 -4.87 -17.75
C GLU A 524 -21.23 -4.25 -17.71
N ASN A 525 -21.29 -2.92 -17.90
CA ASN A 525 -22.47 -2.11 -17.68
C ASN A 525 -23.28 -1.93 -18.98
N THR A 526 -24.56 -1.65 -18.82
CA THR A 526 -25.52 -1.40 -19.90
C THR A 526 -26.09 0.01 -19.75
N PHE A 527 -26.41 0.65 -20.87
CA PHE A 527 -27.01 1.97 -20.90
C PHE A 527 -28.40 1.98 -21.54
N LEU A 528 -29.13 3.05 -21.30
CA LEU A 528 -30.40 3.38 -21.95
C LEU A 528 -30.16 4.49 -22.99
N HIS A 529 -30.47 4.20 -24.24
CA HIS A 529 -30.43 5.17 -25.33
C HIS A 529 -31.74 5.97 -25.37
N HIS A 530 -31.68 7.27 -25.13
CA HIS A 530 -32.89 8.09 -24.99
C HIS A 530 -33.74 8.21 -26.25
N GLU A 531 -33.12 8.31 -27.43
CA GLU A 531 -33.88 8.56 -28.66
C GLU A 531 -34.61 7.29 -29.13
N SER A 532 -33.95 6.13 -29.02
CA SER A 532 -34.54 4.85 -29.42
C SER A 532 -35.31 4.15 -28.29
N GLN A 533 -35.11 4.58 -27.03
CA GLN A 533 -35.61 3.89 -25.83
C GLN A 533 -35.13 2.42 -25.72
N GLU A 534 -34.04 2.07 -26.43
CA GLU A 534 -33.42 0.75 -26.36
C GLU A 534 -32.31 0.72 -25.31
N THR A 535 -32.14 -0.43 -24.67
CA THR A 535 -30.93 -0.73 -23.90
C THR A 535 -29.79 -1.07 -24.86
N GLY A 536 -28.59 -0.60 -24.57
CA GLY A 536 -27.40 -0.89 -25.37
C GLY A 536 -26.18 -1.23 -24.52
N VAL A 537 -25.31 -2.06 -25.11
CA VAL A 537 -23.99 -2.39 -24.55
C VAL A 537 -22.85 -1.75 -25.36
N PHE A 538 -23.01 -1.68 -26.68
CA PHE A 538 -22.00 -1.20 -27.60
C PHE A 538 -22.13 0.29 -27.88
N CYS A 539 -21.00 1.00 -27.83
CA CYS A 539 -20.85 2.42 -28.08
C CYS A 539 -19.61 2.70 -28.95
N GLU A 540 -19.40 3.96 -29.31
CA GLU A 540 -18.12 4.43 -29.88
C GLU A 540 -17.30 5.11 -28.77
N GLY A 541 -16.15 4.54 -28.46
CA GLY A 541 -15.12 5.10 -27.58
C GLY A 541 -15.54 5.28 -26.12
N SER A 542 -15.87 4.20 -25.40
CA SER A 542 -16.08 4.26 -23.94
C SER A 542 -14.91 4.94 -23.22
N THR A 543 -15.18 5.61 -22.10
CA THR A 543 -14.15 6.35 -21.36
C THR A 543 -13.01 5.45 -20.92
N MET A 544 -13.30 4.20 -20.54
CA MET A 544 -12.29 3.20 -20.21
C MET A 544 -11.37 2.90 -21.39
N ASP A 545 -11.94 2.62 -22.57
CA ASP A 545 -11.17 2.26 -23.76
C ASP A 545 -10.23 3.39 -24.16
N MET A 546 -10.73 4.62 -24.15
CA MET A 546 -9.95 5.80 -24.55
C MET A 546 -8.80 6.07 -23.59
N GLU A 547 -9.01 5.83 -22.29
CA GLU A 547 -7.95 6.01 -21.29
C GLU A 547 -6.93 4.85 -21.29
N ILE A 548 -7.33 3.62 -21.61
CA ILE A 548 -6.38 2.51 -21.84
C ILE A 548 -5.52 2.78 -23.08
N VAL A 549 -6.13 3.20 -24.20
CA VAL A 549 -5.41 3.56 -25.43
C VAL A 549 -4.41 4.68 -25.15
N ARG A 550 -4.84 5.72 -24.43
CA ARG A 550 -3.99 6.83 -24.00
C ARG A 550 -2.82 6.35 -23.13
N HIS A 551 -3.06 5.40 -22.22
CA HIS A 551 -2.02 4.84 -21.36
C HIS A 551 -0.97 4.07 -22.19
N VAL A 552 -1.39 3.14 -23.03
CA VAL A 552 -0.49 2.33 -23.88
C VAL A 552 0.34 3.21 -24.81
N PHE A 553 -0.28 4.22 -25.44
CA PHE A 553 0.44 5.16 -26.29
C PHE A 553 1.47 5.98 -25.53
N ASN A 554 1.14 6.50 -24.35
CA ASN A 554 2.11 7.23 -23.52
C ASN A 554 3.26 6.34 -23.04
N ASP A 555 2.97 5.09 -22.65
CA ASP A 555 4.00 4.15 -22.25
C ASP A 555 4.90 3.78 -23.41
N PHE A 556 4.35 3.55 -24.61
CA PHE A 556 5.15 3.33 -25.82
C PHE A 556 6.13 4.50 -26.09
N LEU A 557 5.68 5.75 -25.98
CA LEU A 557 6.54 6.93 -26.13
C LEU A 557 7.60 7.04 -25.01
N ARG A 558 7.33 6.51 -23.82
CA ARG A 558 8.33 6.47 -22.72
C ARG A 558 9.35 5.36 -22.95
N ILE A 559 8.91 4.19 -23.39
CA ILE A 559 9.75 3.04 -23.70
C ILE A 559 10.74 3.37 -24.81
N ASP A 560 10.26 4.00 -25.89
CA ASP A 560 11.12 4.42 -26.99
C ASP A 560 12.20 5.41 -26.54
N ARG A 561 11.86 6.38 -25.68
CA ARG A 561 12.82 7.32 -25.08
C ARG A 561 13.90 6.61 -24.25
N VAL A 562 13.56 5.50 -23.59
CA VAL A 562 14.48 4.72 -22.76
C VAL A 562 15.39 3.83 -23.60
N LEU A 563 14.83 3.10 -24.56
CA LEU A 563 15.57 2.14 -25.39
C LEU A 563 16.33 2.80 -26.55
N GLY A 564 15.94 4.02 -26.93
CA GLY A 564 16.51 4.79 -28.03
C GLY A 564 15.78 4.59 -29.35
N VAL A 565 15.63 5.67 -30.13
CA VAL A 565 14.91 5.70 -31.40
C VAL A 565 15.59 4.80 -32.44
N SER A 566 14.94 3.71 -32.84
CA SER A 566 15.30 2.98 -34.05
C SER A 566 14.67 3.65 -35.28
N SER A 567 15.32 3.61 -36.45
CA SER A 567 14.74 4.13 -37.69
C SER A 567 13.43 3.45 -38.07
N SER A 568 13.22 2.21 -37.65
CA SER A 568 11.97 1.45 -37.86
C SER A 568 10.79 1.93 -37.01
N SER A 569 11.04 2.62 -35.89
CA SER A 569 9.98 3.04 -34.95
C SER A 569 9.46 4.46 -35.22
N ILE A 570 10.18 5.28 -35.99
CA ILE A 570 9.85 6.71 -36.25
C ILE A 570 8.43 6.89 -36.80
N HIS A 571 8.00 6.06 -37.75
CA HIS A 571 6.64 6.15 -38.30
C HIS A 571 5.57 5.82 -37.26
N ARG A 572 5.83 4.84 -36.38
CA ARG A 572 4.91 4.47 -35.30
C ARG A 572 4.81 5.57 -34.26
N LEU A 573 5.93 6.18 -33.88
CA LEU A 573 5.97 7.31 -32.93
C LEU A 573 5.12 8.48 -33.45
N SER A 574 5.33 8.90 -34.69
CA SER A 574 4.56 10.00 -35.30
C SER A 574 3.07 9.69 -35.40
N ALA A 575 2.71 8.45 -35.75
CA ALA A 575 1.31 8.01 -35.78
C ALA A 575 0.67 8.03 -34.38
N VAL A 576 1.41 7.58 -33.35
CA VAL A 576 0.95 7.59 -31.95
C VAL A 576 0.77 9.02 -31.44
N GLU A 577 1.72 9.91 -31.66
CA GLU A 577 1.61 11.33 -31.27
C GLU A 577 0.41 11.99 -31.96
N SER A 578 0.21 11.74 -33.25
CA SER A 578 -0.94 12.22 -34.00
C SER A 578 -2.24 11.68 -33.42
N ALA A 579 -2.32 10.38 -33.12
CA ALA A 579 -3.52 9.76 -32.58
C ALA A 579 -3.86 10.28 -31.18
N LEU A 580 -2.87 10.39 -30.28
CA LEU A 580 -3.01 10.93 -28.92
C LEU A 580 -3.67 12.32 -28.90
N SER A 581 -3.30 13.19 -29.85
CA SER A 581 -3.84 14.54 -30.01
C SER A 581 -5.32 14.57 -30.45
N ARG A 582 -5.81 13.46 -31.00
CA ARG A 582 -7.18 13.28 -31.51
C ARG A 582 -8.02 12.33 -30.63
N LEU A 583 -7.50 11.81 -29.52
CA LEU A 583 -8.32 11.02 -28.59
C LEU A 583 -9.28 11.94 -27.81
N PRO A 584 -10.54 11.53 -27.58
CA PRO A 584 -11.51 12.35 -26.86
C PRO A 584 -11.06 12.60 -25.40
N PRO A 585 -11.41 13.76 -24.82
CA PRO A 585 -11.18 14.01 -23.40
C PRO A 585 -12.21 13.29 -22.52
N ILE A 586 -11.92 13.20 -21.22
CA ILE A 586 -12.90 12.77 -20.22
C ILE A 586 -13.99 13.84 -20.09
N ASN A 587 -15.25 13.45 -20.25
CA ASN A 587 -16.39 14.35 -20.19
C ASN A 587 -17.15 14.22 -18.86
N ILE A 588 -17.76 15.33 -18.44
CA ILE A 588 -18.68 15.38 -17.30
C ILE A 588 -20.11 15.34 -17.86
N SER A 589 -20.96 14.49 -17.29
CA SER A 589 -22.38 14.43 -17.63
C SER A 589 -23.04 15.75 -17.26
N SER A 590 -23.77 16.34 -18.21
CA SER A 590 -24.54 17.55 -17.96
C SER A 590 -25.77 17.28 -17.10
N LYS A 591 -26.25 16.03 -17.10
CA LYS A 591 -27.45 15.58 -16.37
C LYS A 591 -27.14 15.22 -14.94
N THR A 592 -26.09 14.43 -14.71
CA THR A 592 -25.78 13.86 -13.39
C THR A 592 -24.60 14.56 -12.71
N GLY A 593 -23.75 15.28 -13.45
CA GLY A 593 -22.50 15.83 -12.95
C GLY A 593 -21.44 14.78 -12.61
N THR A 594 -21.62 13.52 -13.02
CA THR A 594 -20.63 12.43 -12.89
C THR A 594 -19.70 12.40 -14.10
N ILE A 595 -18.62 11.62 -14.04
CA ILE A 595 -17.85 11.28 -15.25
C ILE A 595 -18.74 10.45 -16.19
N GLN A 596 -18.72 10.73 -17.49
CA GLN A 596 -19.47 9.96 -18.50
C GLN A 596 -18.83 8.57 -18.70
N GLU A 597 -19.62 7.52 -18.76
CA GLU A 597 -19.12 6.14 -18.87
C GLU A 597 -18.86 5.71 -20.34
N TRP A 598 -19.78 6.04 -21.25
CA TRP A 598 -19.72 5.66 -22.67
C TRP A 598 -19.13 6.76 -23.57
N GLY A 599 -18.08 7.43 -23.07
CA GLY A 599 -17.25 8.33 -23.86
C GLY A 599 -17.90 9.67 -24.17
N PRO A 600 -18.01 10.09 -25.45
CA PRO A 600 -18.63 11.35 -25.84
C PRO A 600 -20.17 11.36 -25.68
N ASN A 601 -20.78 10.20 -25.41
CA ASN A 601 -22.23 10.05 -25.32
C ASN A 601 -22.69 10.02 -23.86
N ASP A 602 -23.51 11.00 -23.47
CA ASP A 602 -24.10 11.15 -22.13
C ASP A 602 -25.35 10.26 -21.97
N PHE A 603 -25.15 8.93 -22.09
CA PHE A 603 -26.20 7.92 -21.90
C PHE A 603 -26.55 7.74 -20.42
N GLU A 604 -27.81 7.39 -20.16
CA GLU A 604 -28.25 7.00 -18.82
C GLU A 604 -27.87 5.54 -18.54
N GLU A 605 -27.49 5.24 -17.32
CA GLU A 605 -27.14 3.87 -16.92
C GLU A 605 -28.39 3.08 -16.50
N THR A 606 -28.45 1.80 -16.85
CA THR A 606 -29.54 0.93 -16.39
C THR A 606 -29.31 0.39 -14.97
N GLU A 607 -28.04 0.22 -14.58
CA GLU A 607 -27.64 -0.30 -13.27
C GLU A 607 -26.79 0.73 -12.50
N LEU A 608 -27.44 1.64 -11.78
CA LEU A 608 -26.75 2.75 -11.09
C LEU A 608 -25.71 2.28 -10.04
N GLY A 609 -25.97 1.14 -9.40
CA GLY A 609 -25.10 0.50 -8.42
C GLY A 609 -24.18 -0.56 -8.99
N HIS A 610 -23.86 -0.49 -10.30
CA HIS A 610 -23.06 -1.51 -10.97
C HIS A 610 -21.71 -1.73 -10.29
N ARG A 611 -21.24 -2.98 -10.27
CA ARG A 611 -19.99 -3.37 -9.60
C ARG A 611 -18.72 -2.83 -10.27
N HIS A 612 -18.74 -2.61 -11.59
CA HIS A 612 -17.64 -1.95 -12.28
C HIS A 612 -17.73 -0.42 -12.19
N VAL A 613 -16.56 0.20 -12.14
CA VAL A 613 -16.39 1.66 -12.25
C VAL A 613 -15.34 1.97 -13.32
N SER A 614 -15.47 1.27 -14.45
CA SER A 614 -14.51 1.18 -15.55
C SER A 614 -14.07 2.53 -16.10
N HIS A 615 -14.98 3.49 -16.18
CA HIS A 615 -14.71 4.86 -16.63
C HIS A 615 -13.89 5.70 -15.66
N LEU A 616 -13.56 5.19 -14.46
CA LEU A 616 -12.58 5.78 -13.55
C LEU A 616 -11.20 5.14 -13.64
N TYR A 617 -10.94 4.27 -14.62
CA TYR A 617 -9.62 3.71 -14.92
C TYR A 617 -8.50 4.77 -14.87
N ALA A 618 -8.77 5.98 -15.38
CA ALA A 618 -7.88 7.15 -15.37
C ALA A 618 -7.30 7.52 -13.99
N ILE A 619 -7.97 7.15 -12.90
CA ILE A 619 -7.55 7.39 -11.52
C ILE A 619 -6.72 6.22 -10.97
N HIS A 620 -7.17 4.99 -11.22
CA HIS A 620 -6.50 3.77 -10.81
C HIS A 620 -6.93 2.57 -11.67
N PRO A 621 -5.99 1.78 -12.21
CA PRO A 621 -4.54 1.91 -12.07
C PRO A 621 -3.90 3.00 -12.95
N GLY A 622 -4.69 3.70 -13.77
CA GLY A 622 -4.21 4.85 -14.55
C GLY A 622 -3.73 6.02 -13.67
N ASN A 623 -3.25 7.07 -14.32
CA ASN A 623 -2.75 8.28 -13.66
C ASN A 623 -2.98 9.57 -14.46
N THR A 624 -3.94 9.54 -15.40
CA THR A 624 -4.33 10.70 -16.22
C THR A 624 -5.28 11.63 -15.47
N LEU A 625 -6.04 11.11 -14.49
CA LEU A 625 -6.88 11.89 -13.58
C LEU A 625 -6.35 11.77 -12.15
N THR A 626 -5.76 12.85 -11.64
CA THR A 626 -5.21 12.94 -10.27
C THR A 626 -5.87 14.09 -9.52
N THR A 627 -5.63 14.21 -8.21
CA THR A 627 -6.10 15.37 -7.42
C THR A 627 -5.45 16.69 -7.84
N SER A 628 -4.39 16.64 -8.66
CA SER A 628 -3.74 17.81 -9.27
C SER A 628 -4.35 18.20 -10.63
N SER A 629 -5.29 17.40 -11.17
CA SER A 629 -6.03 17.66 -12.41
C SER A 629 -7.12 18.73 -12.21
N ASP A 630 -7.95 19.00 -13.23
CA ASP A 630 -9.08 19.95 -13.13
C ASP A 630 -9.97 19.60 -11.92
N PRO A 631 -10.15 20.53 -10.96
CA PRO A 631 -11.00 20.33 -9.79
C PRO A 631 -12.42 19.86 -10.12
N LYS A 632 -12.98 20.26 -11.27
CA LYS A 632 -14.31 19.81 -11.72
C LYS A 632 -14.33 18.32 -12.05
N LEU A 633 -13.28 17.79 -12.69
CA LEU A 633 -13.17 16.36 -12.99
C LEU A 633 -12.96 15.54 -11.72
N VAL A 634 -12.16 16.04 -10.78
CA VAL A 634 -11.96 15.40 -9.48
C VAL A 634 -13.28 15.29 -8.72
N GLU A 635 -14.07 16.37 -8.69
CA GLU A 635 -15.38 16.36 -8.04
C GLU A 635 -16.39 15.45 -8.75
N ALA A 636 -16.41 15.46 -10.09
CA ALA A 636 -17.24 14.55 -10.87
C ALA A 636 -16.91 13.07 -10.61
N ALA A 637 -15.62 12.73 -10.44
CA ALA A 637 -15.19 11.38 -10.09
C ALA A 637 -15.64 10.97 -8.68
N LYS A 638 -15.52 11.88 -7.68
CA LYS A 638 -16.08 11.63 -6.34
C LYS A 638 -17.58 11.38 -6.42
N LYS A 639 -18.29 12.19 -7.21
CA LYS A 639 -19.74 12.03 -7.43
C LYS A 639 -20.10 10.71 -8.09
N THR A 640 -19.32 10.25 -9.07
CA THR A 640 -19.46 8.91 -9.66
C THR A 640 -19.40 7.82 -8.57
N LEU A 641 -18.36 7.84 -7.73
CA LEU A 641 -18.16 6.83 -6.68
C LEU A 641 -19.27 6.86 -5.63
N MET A 642 -19.69 8.05 -5.18
CA MET A 642 -20.81 8.21 -4.26
C MET A 642 -22.10 7.65 -4.86
N ARG A 643 -22.41 8.00 -6.12
CA ARG A 643 -23.60 7.50 -6.83
C ARG A 643 -23.62 5.98 -6.91
N ARG A 644 -22.49 5.34 -7.23
CA ARG A 644 -22.35 3.87 -7.24
C ARG A 644 -22.66 3.28 -5.87
N LEU A 645 -22.05 3.81 -4.82
CA LEU A 645 -22.22 3.34 -3.43
C LEU A 645 -23.66 3.50 -2.93
N GLU A 646 -24.28 4.66 -3.17
CA GLU A 646 -25.67 4.95 -2.78
C GLU A 646 -26.70 3.98 -3.38
N HIS A 647 -26.36 3.36 -4.52
CA HIS A 647 -27.23 2.44 -5.25
C HIS A 647 -26.81 0.96 -5.12
N GLY A 648 -25.93 0.61 -4.18
CA GLY A 648 -25.55 -0.78 -3.89
C GLY A 648 -24.27 -1.29 -4.58
N GLY A 649 -23.45 -0.38 -5.11
CA GLY A 649 -22.12 -0.70 -5.65
C GLY A 649 -21.13 -1.19 -4.59
N GLY A 650 -20.04 -1.82 -5.05
CA GLY A 650 -19.02 -2.41 -4.17
C GLY A 650 -19.46 -3.71 -3.49
N HIS A 651 -20.54 -4.35 -3.93
CA HIS A 651 -21.08 -5.55 -3.26
C HIS A 651 -20.20 -6.80 -3.44
N THR A 652 -19.32 -6.82 -4.45
CA THR A 652 -18.31 -7.88 -4.62
C THR A 652 -16.97 -7.47 -4.01
N GLY A 653 -16.16 -8.45 -3.58
CA GLY A 653 -14.86 -8.21 -2.96
C GLY A 653 -13.91 -7.37 -3.83
N TRP A 654 -13.65 -7.78 -5.07
CA TRP A 654 -12.84 -6.99 -6.02
C TRP A 654 -13.40 -5.58 -6.31
N SER A 655 -14.73 -5.42 -6.36
CA SER A 655 -15.34 -4.11 -6.60
C SER A 655 -15.07 -3.19 -5.42
N ARG A 656 -15.29 -3.68 -4.19
CA ARG A 656 -14.98 -2.96 -2.95
C ARG A 656 -13.50 -2.61 -2.87
N ALA A 657 -12.62 -3.56 -3.21
CA ALA A 657 -11.18 -3.37 -3.27
C ALA A 657 -10.78 -2.24 -4.24
N TRP A 658 -11.37 -2.19 -5.43
CA TRP A 658 -11.10 -1.12 -6.39
C TRP A 658 -11.57 0.25 -5.89
N LEU A 659 -12.74 0.32 -5.23
CA LEU A 659 -13.22 1.55 -4.60
C LEU A 659 -12.23 2.09 -3.55
N ILE A 660 -11.58 1.23 -2.75
CA ILE A 660 -10.54 1.65 -1.81
C ILE A 660 -9.40 2.36 -2.55
N ASN A 661 -8.92 1.79 -3.66
CA ASN A 661 -7.84 2.39 -4.46
C ASN A 661 -8.25 3.76 -5.06
N PHE A 662 -9.48 3.88 -5.57
CA PHE A 662 -9.99 5.16 -6.07
C PHE A 662 -10.07 6.22 -4.98
N TRP A 663 -10.65 5.89 -3.82
CA TRP A 663 -10.75 6.82 -2.70
C TRP A 663 -9.37 7.21 -2.16
N ALA A 664 -8.41 6.28 -2.17
CA ALA A 664 -7.03 6.57 -1.77
C ALA A 664 -6.37 7.57 -2.73
N ARG A 665 -6.49 7.35 -4.04
CA ARG A 665 -5.97 8.25 -5.09
C ARG A 665 -6.66 9.62 -5.10
N LEU A 666 -7.94 9.68 -4.71
CA LEU A 666 -8.70 10.93 -4.50
C LEU A 666 -8.44 11.57 -3.12
N ARG A 667 -7.57 10.97 -2.30
CA ARG A 667 -7.16 11.41 -0.97
C ARG A 667 -8.35 11.65 -0.02
N GLN A 668 -9.20 10.62 0.12
CA GLN A 668 -10.39 10.63 0.97
C GLN A 668 -10.24 9.57 2.09
N PRO A 669 -9.56 9.89 3.20
CA PRO A 669 -9.21 8.91 4.24
C PRO A 669 -10.43 8.24 4.89
N THR A 670 -11.51 9.01 5.12
CA THR A 670 -12.76 8.49 5.70
C THR A 670 -13.41 7.43 4.81
N GLU A 671 -13.44 7.66 3.50
CA GLU A 671 -14.02 6.71 2.55
C GLU A 671 -13.15 5.47 2.37
N CYS A 672 -11.83 5.62 2.47
CA CYS A 672 -10.90 4.47 2.52
C CYS A 672 -11.23 3.57 3.70
N TYR A 673 -11.34 4.14 4.90
CA TYR A 673 -11.66 3.39 6.12
C TYR A 673 -13.00 2.65 6.02
N ARG A 674 -14.05 3.34 5.56
CA ARG A 674 -15.39 2.76 5.39
C ARG A 674 -15.38 1.56 4.45
N ASN A 675 -14.67 1.65 3.33
CA ASN A 675 -14.61 0.56 2.35
C ASN A 675 -13.71 -0.60 2.80
N ILE A 676 -12.62 -0.34 3.54
CA ILE A 676 -11.80 -1.38 4.17
C ILE A 676 -12.62 -2.16 5.23
N GLU A 677 -13.34 -1.45 6.10
CA GLU A 677 -14.23 -2.08 7.08
C GLU A 677 -15.32 -2.93 6.41
N ALA A 678 -15.90 -2.44 5.31
CA ALA A 678 -16.89 -3.18 4.54
C ALA A 678 -16.30 -4.43 3.86
N LEU A 679 -15.08 -4.34 3.31
CA LEU A 679 -14.36 -5.47 2.70
C LEU A 679 -14.11 -6.58 3.74
N LEU A 680 -13.55 -6.21 4.90
CA LEU A 680 -13.24 -7.16 5.98
C LEU A 680 -14.49 -7.78 6.60
N ARG A 681 -15.61 -7.04 6.64
CA ARG A 681 -16.88 -7.53 7.22
C ARG A 681 -17.68 -8.39 6.26
N GLY A 682 -17.81 -7.97 5.00
CA GLY A 682 -18.78 -8.51 4.05
C GLY A 682 -18.19 -9.39 2.95
N SER A 683 -16.91 -9.22 2.64
CA SER A 683 -16.26 -9.84 1.48
C SER A 683 -14.99 -10.61 1.87
N THR A 684 -14.82 -10.96 3.14
CA THR A 684 -13.66 -11.72 3.64
C THR A 684 -14.14 -12.99 4.35
N LEU A 685 -13.68 -14.16 3.88
CA LEU A 685 -13.98 -15.47 4.44
C LEU A 685 -13.25 -15.70 5.78
N PRO A 686 -13.63 -16.72 6.57
CA PRO A 686 -12.97 -17.02 7.85
C PRO A 686 -11.46 -17.26 7.74
N ASN A 687 -10.98 -17.81 6.61
CA ASN A 687 -9.56 -17.97 6.29
C ASN A 687 -8.88 -16.71 5.70
N MET A 688 -9.54 -15.54 5.77
CA MET A 688 -9.13 -14.25 5.20
C MET A 688 -9.06 -14.17 3.66
N LEU A 689 -9.45 -15.22 2.92
CA LEU A 689 -9.62 -15.11 1.47
C LEU A 689 -10.78 -14.15 1.14
N ASP A 690 -10.66 -13.43 0.04
CA ASP A 690 -11.70 -12.54 -0.46
C ASP A 690 -12.90 -13.32 -1.02
N ASN A 691 -14.06 -12.69 -1.06
CA ASN A 691 -15.30 -13.32 -1.46
C ASN A 691 -16.08 -12.42 -2.42
N HIS A 692 -16.31 -12.93 -3.63
CA HIS A 692 -17.13 -12.25 -4.63
C HIS A 692 -18.61 -12.14 -4.20
N PRO A 693 -19.31 -13.17 -3.68
CA PRO A 693 -19.04 -14.62 -3.64
C PRO A 693 -19.22 -15.34 -4.98
N PRO A 694 -18.61 -16.54 -5.15
CA PRO A 694 -17.75 -17.27 -4.19
C PRO A 694 -16.30 -16.72 -4.13
N PHE A 695 -15.36 -17.46 -3.54
CA PHE A 695 -13.94 -17.07 -3.46
C PHE A 695 -13.38 -16.60 -4.81
N GLN A 696 -12.82 -15.39 -4.82
CA GLN A 696 -12.01 -14.80 -5.87
C GLN A 696 -10.84 -14.08 -5.20
N ILE A 697 -9.61 -14.26 -5.69
CA ILE A 697 -8.41 -13.79 -5.00
C ILE A 697 -8.08 -12.32 -5.29
N ASP A 698 -8.61 -11.79 -6.39
CA ASP A 698 -8.39 -10.42 -6.85
C ASP A 698 -8.69 -9.38 -5.76
N GLY A 699 -9.77 -9.53 -4.98
CA GLY A 699 -10.09 -8.63 -3.88
C GLY A 699 -9.06 -8.62 -2.74
N ASN A 700 -8.37 -9.75 -2.48
CA ASN A 700 -7.24 -9.76 -1.53
C ASN A 700 -6.11 -8.83 -2.01
N PHE A 701 -5.74 -8.97 -3.28
CA PHE A 701 -4.65 -8.21 -3.87
C PHE A 701 -5.01 -6.73 -4.07
N GLY A 702 -6.22 -6.45 -4.57
CA GLY A 702 -6.74 -5.10 -4.71
C GLY A 702 -6.92 -4.39 -3.37
N GLY A 703 -7.39 -5.09 -2.34
CA GLY A 703 -7.54 -4.55 -1.00
C GLY A 703 -6.19 -4.20 -0.37
N ALA A 704 -5.19 -5.04 -0.56
CA ALA A 704 -3.81 -4.76 -0.14
C ALA A 704 -3.20 -3.57 -0.91
N ALA A 705 -3.42 -3.47 -2.23
CA ALA A 705 -3.01 -2.30 -3.01
C ALA A 705 -3.64 -1.02 -2.46
N GLY A 706 -4.94 -1.05 -2.14
CA GLY A 706 -5.65 0.09 -1.56
C GLY A 706 -5.13 0.50 -0.18
N ILE A 707 -4.80 -0.47 0.69
CA ILE A 707 -4.16 -0.21 1.99
C ILE A 707 -2.79 0.44 1.80
N ALA A 708 -1.98 -0.04 0.85
CA ALA A 708 -0.68 0.55 0.54
C ALA A 708 -0.83 1.98 -0.01
N GLU A 709 -1.77 2.21 -0.93
CA GLU A 709 -2.10 3.52 -1.51
C GLU A 709 -2.59 4.54 -0.47
N CYS A 710 -3.15 4.09 0.65
CA CYS A 710 -3.48 4.97 1.79
C CYS A 710 -2.25 5.52 2.49
N LEU A 711 -1.15 4.76 2.48
CA LEU A 711 0.07 5.03 3.22
C LEU A 711 1.18 5.64 2.36
N VAL A 712 1.27 5.24 1.09
CA VAL A 712 2.35 5.63 0.16
C VAL A 712 1.80 5.79 -1.25
N GLN A 713 2.07 6.95 -1.87
CA GLN A 713 1.77 7.21 -3.28
C GLN A 713 3.00 7.71 -4.04
N SER A 714 3.21 7.20 -5.25
CA SER A 714 4.34 7.61 -6.12
C SER A 714 3.99 7.74 -7.61
N HIS A 715 2.71 7.77 -7.96
CA HIS A 715 2.26 7.81 -9.37
C HIS A 715 2.35 9.21 -10.01
N GLU A 716 2.42 10.28 -9.20
CA GLU A 716 2.45 11.67 -9.66
C GLU A 716 3.87 12.20 -9.92
N GLU A 717 3.96 13.15 -10.84
CA GLU A 717 5.14 13.98 -11.07
C GLU A 717 4.75 15.45 -10.96
N ALA A 718 5.66 16.30 -10.49
CA ALA A 718 5.51 17.76 -10.49
C ALA A 718 6.49 18.39 -11.48
N GLN A 719 6.06 19.46 -12.15
CA GLN A 719 6.97 20.28 -12.95
C GLN A 719 7.98 20.97 -12.02
N SER A 720 9.27 20.85 -12.35
CA SER A 720 10.32 21.59 -11.66
C SER A 720 10.29 23.06 -12.08
N SER A 721 10.52 23.98 -11.15
CA SER A 721 10.73 25.42 -11.45
C SER A 721 12.07 25.69 -12.16
N ARG A 722 12.91 24.67 -12.31
CA ARG A 722 14.19 24.70 -13.03
C ARG A 722 14.05 23.93 -14.35
N GLU A 723 14.91 24.22 -15.33
CA GLU A 723 14.99 23.57 -16.67
C GLU A 723 15.25 22.03 -16.64
N GLU A 724 15.15 21.38 -15.49
CA GLU A 724 15.68 20.05 -15.18
C GLU A 724 14.63 18.92 -15.26
N GLY A 725 13.46 19.16 -15.88
CA GLY A 725 12.42 18.16 -16.11
C GLY A 725 11.49 17.88 -14.90
N PRO A 726 10.52 16.95 -15.05
CA PRO A 726 9.57 16.62 -13.99
C PRO A 726 10.23 15.85 -12.83
N VAL A 727 9.77 16.11 -11.60
CA VAL A 727 10.25 15.48 -10.36
C VAL A 727 9.17 14.56 -9.79
N ARG A 728 9.57 13.34 -9.40
CA ARG A 728 8.67 12.36 -8.79
C ARG A 728 8.17 12.82 -7.42
N LEU A 729 6.87 12.67 -7.14
CA LEU A 729 6.31 12.94 -5.82
C LEU A 729 6.19 11.64 -5.02
N LEU A 730 6.79 11.59 -3.83
CA LEU A 730 6.69 10.49 -2.87
C LEU A 730 5.83 10.95 -1.70
N ARG A 731 4.52 10.67 -1.74
CA ARG A 731 3.58 11.13 -0.71
C ARG A 731 3.44 10.09 0.38
N LEU A 732 3.56 10.55 1.63
CA LEU A 732 3.49 9.72 2.83
C LEU A 732 2.21 10.04 3.60
N LEU A 733 1.46 9.01 3.96
CA LEU A 733 0.12 9.09 4.55
C LEU A 733 -0.90 9.92 3.73
N PRO A 734 -0.92 9.85 2.38
CA PRO A 734 -1.74 10.73 1.54
C PRO A 734 -3.25 10.59 1.76
N SER A 735 -3.72 9.46 2.28
CA SER A 735 -5.12 9.22 2.61
C SER A 735 -5.26 8.25 3.77
N CYS A 736 -4.34 8.32 4.72
CA CYS A 736 -4.31 7.41 5.87
C CYS A 736 -5.51 7.69 6.80
N PRO A 737 -6.37 6.69 7.10
CA PRO A 737 -7.46 6.80 8.07
C PRO A 737 -7.03 7.38 9.42
N VAL A 738 -7.91 8.15 10.06
CA VAL A 738 -7.65 8.73 11.39
C VAL A 738 -7.58 7.66 12.49
N GLU A 739 -8.21 6.51 12.26
CA GLU A 739 -8.19 5.33 13.13
C GLU A 739 -6.80 4.69 13.19
N TRP A 740 -5.94 4.92 12.19
CA TRP A 740 -4.57 4.39 12.15
C TRP A 740 -3.61 5.38 12.79
N LYS A 741 -3.84 5.73 14.06
CA LYS A 741 -3.05 6.76 14.77
C LYS A 741 -1.57 6.43 14.87
N LYS A 742 -1.22 5.14 14.94
CA LYS A 742 0.15 4.68 15.15
C LYS A 742 0.47 3.49 14.24
N GLY A 743 1.63 3.53 13.62
CA GLY A 743 2.09 2.46 12.75
C GLY A 743 3.47 2.72 12.15
N ASN A 744 3.90 1.78 11.31
CA ASN A 744 5.11 1.92 10.52
C ASN A 744 4.98 1.27 9.15
N VAL A 745 5.74 1.81 8.20
CA VAL A 745 6.00 1.20 6.89
C VAL A 745 7.50 0.97 6.79
N ARG A 746 7.89 -0.20 6.30
CA ARG A 746 9.27 -0.55 5.93
C ARG A 746 9.28 -1.16 4.55
N GLY A 747 10.23 -0.75 3.71
CA GLY A 747 10.56 -1.42 2.46
C GLY A 747 9.53 -1.24 1.33
N ALA A 748 8.63 -0.26 1.43
CA ALA A 748 7.67 0.03 0.38
C ALA A 748 8.40 0.59 -0.85
N ARG A 749 8.21 -0.02 -2.02
CA ARG A 749 8.82 0.47 -3.27
C ARG A 749 7.98 1.57 -3.90
N CYS A 750 8.62 2.42 -4.67
CA CYS A 750 8.01 3.55 -5.37
C CYS A 750 8.59 3.69 -6.79
N HIS A 751 7.78 4.26 -7.68
CA HIS A 751 8.20 4.60 -9.05
C HIS A 751 9.49 5.41 -9.04
N GLY A 752 10.39 5.14 -10.00
CA GLY A 752 11.69 5.80 -10.11
C GLY A 752 12.79 5.15 -9.27
N GLY A 753 12.53 3.97 -8.69
CA GLY A 753 13.52 3.19 -7.94
C GLY A 753 13.76 3.70 -6.53
N PHE A 754 12.70 4.06 -5.80
CA PHE A 754 12.81 4.44 -4.39
C PHE A 754 12.24 3.36 -3.48
N GLU A 755 12.79 3.27 -2.27
CA GLU A 755 12.28 2.44 -1.19
C GLU A 755 12.16 3.26 0.09
N LEU A 756 11.01 3.15 0.76
CA LEU A 756 10.64 4.01 1.88
C LEU A 756 10.55 3.23 3.20
N ALA A 757 10.99 3.88 4.28
CA ALA A 757 10.73 3.44 5.65
C ALA A 757 10.48 4.64 6.56
N PHE A 758 9.39 4.60 7.31
CA PHE A 758 9.01 5.64 8.27
C PHE A 758 8.01 5.13 9.30
N ASP A 759 7.93 5.83 10.42
CA ASP A 759 7.02 5.56 11.54
C ASP A 759 6.10 6.76 11.71
N TRP A 760 4.91 6.53 12.27
CA TRP A 760 4.06 7.61 12.73
C TRP A 760 3.43 7.27 14.07
N ASP A 761 3.18 8.30 14.87
CA ASP A 761 2.49 8.23 16.15
C ASP A 761 1.59 9.46 16.32
N ASP A 762 0.43 9.24 16.93
CA ASP A 762 -0.70 10.18 17.01
C ASP A 762 -1.01 10.89 15.68
N GLY A 763 -0.86 10.20 14.57
CA GLY A 763 -1.14 10.71 13.23
C GLY A 763 -0.02 11.52 12.57
N HIS A 764 1.13 11.62 13.24
CA HIS A 764 2.30 12.39 12.81
C HIS A 764 3.50 11.48 12.51
N ILE A 765 4.11 11.65 11.34
CA ILE A 765 5.37 10.98 11.00
C ILE A 765 6.43 11.35 12.06
N GLN A 766 7.00 10.33 12.68
CA GLN A 766 8.04 10.43 13.70
C GLN A 766 9.43 10.50 13.03
N ASP A 767 10.37 11.20 13.65
CA ASP A 767 11.77 11.28 13.23
C ASP A 767 12.01 11.63 11.74
N SER A 768 13.04 11.05 11.12
CA SER A 768 13.38 11.19 9.70
C SER A 768 12.91 9.98 8.89
N VAL A 769 12.34 10.21 7.72
CA VAL A 769 11.99 9.18 6.73
C VAL A 769 13.27 8.68 6.07
N ARG A 770 13.49 7.37 6.07
CA ARG A 770 14.54 6.76 5.26
C ARG A 770 14.02 6.58 3.83
N VAL A 771 14.71 7.22 2.89
CA VAL A 771 14.49 7.08 1.44
C VAL A 771 15.73 6.46 0.83
N LYS A 772 15.63 5.22 0.37
CA LYS A 772 16.70 4.57 -0.38
C LYS A 772 16.47 4.80 -1.88
N SER A 773 17.36 5.54 -2.52
CA SER A 773 17.36 5.75 -3.98
C SER A 773 18.24 4.71 -4.66
N LEU A 774 17.65 3.89 -5.53
CA LEU A 774 18.33 2.82 -6.26
C LEU A 774 18.90 3.31 -7.60
N PHE A 775 18.22 4.25 -8.25
CA PHE A 775 18.57 4.72 -9.59
C PHE A 775 19.20 6.11 -9.59
N GLY A 776 19.24 6.80 -8.44
CA GLY A 776 19.82 8.14 -8.33
C GLY A 776 18.93 9.25 -8.89
N HIS A 777 17.66 8.96 -9.15
CA HIS A 777 16.68 9.95 -9.63
C HIS A 777 16.34 10.97 -8.54
N ARG A 778 15.83 12.13 -8.98
CA ARG A 778 15.27 13.15 -8.08
C ARG A 778 13.84 12.79 -7.67
N ALA A 779 13.50 13.11 -6.43
CA ALA A 779 12.16 13.03 -5.93
C ALA A 779 11.88 14.12 -4.89
N THR A 780 10.61 14.35 -4.60
CA THR A 780 10.15 15.21 -3.52
C THR A 780 9.28 14.39 -2.58
N VAL A 781 9.69 14.29 -1.32
CA VAL A 781 8.88 13.66 -0.27
C VAL A 781 7.83 14.66 0.20
N VAL A 782 6.57 14.25 0.19
CA VAL A 782 5.44 15.05 0.68
C VAL A 782 4.86 14.41 1.93
N PHE A 783 5.01 15.10 3.07
CA PHE A 783 4.54 14.68 4.38
C PHE A 783 3.10 15.11 4.61
N HIS A 784 2.19 14.15 4.82
CA HIS A 784 0.82 14.39 5.26
C HIS A 784 0.62 13.97 6.73
N TYR A 785 -0.58 14.25 7.25
CA TYR A 785 -1.04 13.79 8.55
C TYR A 785 -2.17 12.77 8.36
N THR A 786 -2.39 11.89 9.34
CA THR A 786 -3.56 10.99 9.27
C THR A 786 -4.87 11.78 9.28
N GLY A 787 -5.82 11.38 8.45
CA GLY A 787 -7.09 12.08 8.29
C GLY A 787 -7.02 13.37 7.47
N ALA A 788 -5.84 13.72 6.93
CA ALA A 788 -5.69 14.88 6.04
C ALA A 788 -6.50 14.69 4.75
N ASP A 789 -7.23 15.75 4.35
CA ASP A 789 -8.01 15.77 3.11
C ASP A 789 -7.14 16.19 1.92
N ALA A 790 -7.66 15.94 0.70
CA ALA A 790 -7.00 16.24 -0.57
C ALA A 790 -6.45 17.68 -0.72
N SER A 791 -7.01 18.65 0.01
CA SER A 791 -6.60 20.06 -0.01
C SER A 791 -5.29 20.34 0.74
N ASP A 792 -4.85 19.44 1.62
CA ASP A 792 -3.64 19.63 2.40
C ASP A 792 -2.41 19.53 1.49
N LYS A 793 -1.69 20.65 1.34
CA LYS A 793 -0.51 20.75 0.46
C LYS A 793 0.69 19.93 0.95
N GLY A 794 0.58 19.29 2.12
CA GLY A 794 1.68 18.59 2.79
C GLY A 794 2.90 19.49 3.03
N ILE A 795 3.97 18.92 3.57
CA ILE A 795 5.30 19.57 3.58
C ILE A 795 6.17 18.85 2.57
N ALA A 796 6.79 19.58 1.64
CA ALA A 796 7.59 19.01 0.56
C ALA A 796 9.10 19.18 0.86
N VAL A 797 9.87 18.09 0.72
CA VAL A 797 11.33 18.09 0.90
C VAL A 797 12.00 17.34 -0.26
N GLU A 798 12.99 17.94 -0.91
CA GLU A 798 13.72 17.31 -2.02
C GLU A 798 14.64 16.18 -1.54
N VAL A 799 14.68 15.10 -2.31
CA VAL A 799 15.64 14.00 -2.21
C VAL A 799 16.79 14.28 -3.16
N PRO A 800 18.07 14.21 -2.70
CA PRO A 800 19.22 14.37 -3.57
C PRO A 800 19.23 13.36 -4.73
N ALA A 801 19.72 13.79 -5.90
CA ALA A 801 19.91 12.95 -7.09
C ALA A 801 21.13 12.01 -6.95
N VAL A 802 21.15 11.19 -5.90
CA VAL A 802 22.30 10.33 -5.56
C VAL A 802 21.79 8.97 -5.11
N ILE A 803 22.41 7.90 -5.59
CA ILE A 803 22.14 6.53 -5.15
C ILE A 803 22.56 6.39 -3.67
N GLY A 804 21.71 5.79 -2.85
CA GLY A 804 22.00 5.52 -1.46
C GLY A 804 20.83 5.81 -0.52
N ASP A 805 21.10 5.72 0.78
CA ASP A 805 20.15 6.00 1.84
C ASP A 805 20.16 7.49 2.21
N HIS A 806 18.98 8.10 2.24
CA HIS A 806 18.76 9.49 2.61
C HIS A 806 17.80 9.58 3.79
N ASN A 807 18.18 10.30 4.83
CA ASN A 807 17.31 10.60 5.96
C ASN A 807 16.67 11.98 5.77
N ILE A 808 15.38 12.00 5.46
CA ILE A 808 14.61 13.21 5.15
C ILE A 808 13.77 13.58 6.37
N SER A 809 13.98 14.76 6.96
CA SER A 809 13.22 15.25 8.11
C SER A 809 12.39 16.49 7.78
N ARG A 810 11.32 16.72 8.55
CA ARG A 810 10.35 17.81 8.36
C ARG A 810 10.85 19.20 8.81
N GLY A 811 12.11 19.32 9.27
CA GLY A 811 12.74 20.61 9.59
C GLY A 811 12.43 21.23 10.96
N TYR A 812 11.93 20.46 11.95
CA TYR A 812 11.67 20.97 13.33
C TYR A 812 12.85 20.80 14.31
N SER A 813 13.98 20.23 13.89
CA SER A 813 15.07 19.83 14.79
C SER A 813 16.46 20.27 14.33
N ASP A 814 16.54 21.34 13.53
CA ASP A 814 17.74 21.67 12.76
C ASP A 814 19.04 21.75 13.60
N TYR A 815 18.97 22.32 14.81
CA TYR A 815 20.11 22.48 15.72
C TYR A 815 20.21 21.38 16.80
N SER A 816 19.30 20.40 16.79
CA SER A 816 19.29 19.30 17.75
C SER A 816 20.59 18.49 17.67
N ARG A 817 21.19 18.21 18.83
CA ARG A 817 22.50 17.54 18.97
C ARG A 817 23.68 18.25 18.31
N ARG A 818 23.53 19.51 17.89
CA ARG A 818 24.59 20.32 17.27
C ARG A 818 25.08 21.44 18.18
N ILE A 819 24.20 22.03 18.99
CA ILE A 819 24.54 23.09 19.95
C ILE A 819 23.72 22.94 21.24
N ASP A 820 24.30 23.35 22.37
CA ASP A 820 23.57 23.51 23.62
C ASP A 820 22.90 24.89 23.67
N PHE A 821 21.62 24.93 24.02
CA PHE A 821 20.88 26.18 24.23
C PHE A 821 20.75 26.48 25.72
N VAL A 822 21.34 27.60 26.16
CA VAL A 822 21.32 28.02 27.58
C VAL A 822 20.53 29.31 27.74
N LYS A 823 19.31 29.21 28.28
CA LYS A 823 18.47 30.37 28.60
C LYS A 823 18.96 31.05 29.90
N ARG A 824 19.23 32.36 29.86
CA ARG A 824 19.76 33.15 31.00
C ARG A 824 18.92 34.40 31.35
N GLY A 825 17.60 34.23 31.44
CA GLY A 825 16.67 35.32 31.80
C GLY A 825 15.98 35.07 33.15
N PHE A 826 15.74 36.13 33.91
CA PHE A 826 14.90 36.14 35.11
C PHE A 826 13.66 36.99 34.85
N SER A 827 12.52 36.58 35.42
CA SER A 827 11.27 37.34 35.28
C SER A 827 11.44 38.77 35.78
N GLY A 828 10.93 39.74 35.01
CA GLY A 828 10.95 41.16 35.36
C GLY A 828 12.28 41.90 35.12
N TYR A 829 13.30 41.27 34.54
CA TYR A 829 14.57 41.96 34.26
C TYR A 829 14.45 42.90 33.05
N ASN A 830 15.03 44.08 33.18
CA ASN A 830 15.23 45.05 32.09
C ASN A 830 16.71 45.15 31.70
N THR A 831 17.04 46.00 30.73
CA THR A 831 18.43 46.16 30.25
C THR A 831 19.41 46.69 31.31
N VAL A 832 18.95 47.42 32.32
CA VAL A 832 19.78 47.87 33.45
C VAL A 832 20.17 46.67 34.33
N ASN A 833 19.22 45.78 34.61
CA ASN A 833 19.50 44.53 35.33
C ASN A 833 20.44 43.64 34.54
N ALA A 834 20.24 43.52 33.22
CA ALA A 834 21.09 42.72 32.35
C ALA A 834 22.57 43.12 32.45
N LEU A 835 22.87 44.42 32.45
CA LEU A 835 24.24 44.93 32.57
C LEU A 835 24.91 44.55 33.89
N SER A 836 24.17 44.52 35.00
CA SER A 836 24.74 44.18 36.31
C SER A 836 25.03 42.69 36.48
N VAL A 837 24.24 41.82 35.83
CA VAL A 837 24.40 40.37 35.92
C VAL A 837 25.22 39.76 34.79
N LEU A 838 25.43 40.46 33.67
CA LEU A 838 26.15 39.95 32.50
C LEU A 838 27.49 39.27 32.84
N PRO A 839 28.35 39.82 33.73
CA PRO A 839 29.61 39.17 34.09
C PRO A 839 29.47 37.83 34.83
N ARG A 840 28.28 37.54 35.38
CA ARG A 840 27.96 36.30 36.09
C ARG A 840 27.35 35.23 35.18
N ILE A 841 26.70 35.63 34.09
CA ILE A 841 25.97 34.70 33.20
C ILE A 841 26.72 34.34 31.92
N ILE A 842 27.64 35.20 31.45
CA ILE A 842 28.54 34.87 30.34
C ILE A 842 29.81 34.24 30.89
N PRO A 843 30.11 32.96 30.57
CA PRO A 843 31.32 32.30 31.04
C PRO A 843 32.57 32.98 30.45
N ARG A 844 33.72 32.86 31.13
CA ARG A 844 35.00 33.22 30.51
C ARG A 844 35.31 32.23 29.37
N PRO A 845 36.05 32.62 28.32
CA PRO A 845 36.39 31.72 27.20
C PRO A 845 36.98 30.36 27.65
N GLY A 846 37.80 30.36 28.72
CA GLY A 846 38.36 29.11 29.28
C GLY A 846 37.38 28.25 30.10
N GLN A 847 36.17 28.74 30.40
CA GLN A 847 35.12 28.00 31.13
C GLN A 847 34.05 27.42 30.19
N GLY A 848 33.89 27.99 29.00
CA GLY A 848 32.94 27.54 27.99
C GLY A 848 32.91 28.52 26.83
N ARG A 849 32.80 28.00 25.60
CA ARG A 849 32.79 28.82 24.38
C ARG A 849 31.35 29.21 24.01
N VAL A 850 31.08 30.50 23.85
CA VAL A 850 29.79 30.99 23.38
C VAL A 850 29.90 31.34 21.89
N ARG A 851 29.16 30.62 21.04
CA ARG A 851 29.16 30.83 19.58
C ARG A 851 28.18 31.90 19.12
N LEU A 852 27.02 31.98 19.78
CA LEU A 852 25.94 32.90 19.46
C LEU A 852 25.35 33.43 20.77
N LEU A 853 25.15 34.75 20.84
CA LEU A 853 24.47 35.42 21.94
C LEU A 853 23.28 36.21 21.39
N SER A 854 22.07 35.76 21.70
CA SER A 854 20.84 36.51 21.42
C SER A 854 20.49 37.41 22.61
N ILE A 855 20.35 38.72 22.37
CA ILE A 855 19.91 39.70 23.34
C ILE A 855 18.44 40.04 23.06
N PHE A 856 17.55 39.63 23.98
CA PHE A 856 16.11 39.79 23.83
C PHE A 856 15.53 40.52 25.05
N PHE A 857 15.46 41.85 24.96
CA PHE A 857 14.93 42.75 25.98
C PHE A 857 13.99 43.78 25.34
N GLY A 858 13.33 44.61 26.14
CA GLY A 858 12.39 45.62 25.68
C GLY A 858 11.03 45.47 26.34
N ALA A 859 10.50 44.25 26.44
CA ALA A 859 9.16 44.01 27.01
C ALA A 859 9.00 44.61 28.42
N ASN A 860 9.99 44.47 29.30
CA ASN A 860 9.96 45.09 30.63
C ASN A 860 10.37 46.57 30.61
N ASP A 861 11.35 46.93 29.77
CA ASP A 861 11.87 48.29 29.62
C ASP A 861 10.78 49.31 29.17
N ILE A 862 9.79 48.84 28.40
CA ILE A 862 8.64 49.62 27.90
C ILE A 862 7.64 50.01 29.01
N SER A 863 7.67 49.35 30.17
CA SER A 863 6.71 49.61 31.27
C SER A 863 6.65 51.10 31.63
N PHE A 864 5.51 51.60 32.11
CA PHE A 864 5.41 53.01 32.49
C PHE A 864 6.27 53.36 33.72
N PRO A 865 6.86 54.58 33.78
CA PRO A 865 7.74 55.01 34.86
C PRO A 865 7.21 54.76 36.28
N ASP A 866 5.92 54.99 36.50
CA ASP A 866 5.31 54.99 37.83
C ASP A 866 4.66 53.65 38.23
N THR A 867 4.90 52.57 37.47
CA THR A 867 4.18 51.30 37.66
C THR A 867 4.92 50.22 38.43
N THR A 868 6.15 49.89 38.02
CA THR A 868 6.84 48.66 38.49
C THR A 868 8.35 48.76 38.66
N GLY A 869 8.94 49.96 38.60
CA GLY A 869 10.40 50.15 38.67
C GLY A 869 11.18 49.49 37.52
N GLN A 870 10.49 48.86 36.57
CA GLN A 870 11.06 48.18 35.40
C GLN A 870 11.35 49.13 34.24
N HIS A 871 10.77 50.33 34.25
CA HIS A 871 10.89 51.29 33.14
C HIS A 871 12.35 51.67 32.90
N VAL A 872 12.76 51.60 31.63
CA VAL A 872 14.05 52.13 31.19
C VAL A 872 13.77 53.08 30.02
N PRO A 873 14.02 54.40 30.15
CA PRO A 873 13.76 55.35 29.08
C PRO A 873 14.43 54.92 27.77
N LEU A 874 13.76 55.07 26.62
CA LEU A 874 14.21 54.56 25.31
C LEU A 874 15.69 54.89 25.00
N ARG A 875 16.14 56.12 25.26
CA ARG A 875 17.54 56.53 25.07
C ARG A 875 18.52 55.72 25.93
N VAL A 876 18.14 55.43 27.18
CA VAL A 876 18.93 54.62 28.12
C VAL A 876 18.88 53.14 27.72
N PHE A 877 17.74 52.66 27.23
CA PHE A 877 17.59 51.31 26.69
C PHE A 877 18.51 51.09 25.49
N GLU A 878 18.50 51.99 24.50
CA GLU A 878 19.41 51.95 23.35
C GLU A 878 20.88 51.92 23.80
N GLU A 879 21.24 52.80 24.74
CA GLU A 879 22.60 52.85 25.28
C GLU A 879 22.99 51.57 26.03
N ASN A 880 22.06 50.99 26.79
CA ASN A 880 22.30 49.73 27.48
C ASN A 880 22.52 48.59 26.49
N LEU A 881 21.77 48.52 25.38
CA LEU A 881 22.01 47.54 24.32
C LEU A 881 23.42 47.68 23.73
N ARG A 882 23.86 48.91 23.41
CA ARG A 882 25.23 49.17 22.94
C ARG A 882 26.27 48.67 23.95
N ARG A 883 26.04 48.92 25.25
CA ARG A 883 26.91 48.47 26.34
C ARG A 883 26.91 46.95 26.53
N LEU A 884 25.77 46.28 26.36
CA LEU A 884 25.67 44.82 26.42
C LEU A 884 26.49 44.17 25.30
N ILE A 885 26.36 44.68 24.06
CA ILE A 885 27.13 44.21 22.90
C ILE A 885 28.63 44.43 23.12
N LYS A 886 29.03 45.64 23.55
CA LYS A 886 30.44 46.02 23.78
C LYS A 886 31.01 45.55 25.12
N HIS A 887 30.25 44.79 25.90
CA HIS A 887 30.69 44.46 27.26
C HIS A 887 31.97 43.60 27.21
N PRO A 888 32.99 43.87 28.06
CA PRO A 888 34.28 43.16 28.01
C PRO A 888 34.17 41.63 28.08
N ARG A 889 33.14 41.11 28.77
CA ARG A 889 32.87 39.66 28.86
C ARG A 889 32.33 39.04 27.58
N VAL A 890 31.59 39.80 26.76
CA VAL A 890 31.13 39.38 25.44
C VAL A 890 32.31 39.44 24.47
N GLN A 891 33.03 40.56 24.47
CA GLN A 891 34.20 40.79 23.62
C GLN A 891 35.38 39.86 23.92
N ALA A 892 35.41 39.21 25.09
CA ALA A 892 36.41 38.20 25.41
C ALA A 892 36.29 36.91 24.56
N HIS A 893 35.14 36.65 23.92
CA HIS A 893 34.96 35.51 23.03
C HIS A 893 35.24 35.95 21.59
N GLU A 894 36.37 35.52 21.02
CA GLU A 894 36.87 35.99 19.71
C GLU A 894 35.89 35.72 18.54
N ASP A 895 35.07 34.65 18.63
CA ASP A 895 34.16 34.23 17.56
C ASP A 895 32.66 34.42 17.87
N ILE A 896 32.31 35.17 18.93
CA ILE A 896 30.91 35.28 19.30
C ILE A 896 30.12 36.07 18.25
N ARG A 897 29.03 35.49 17.76
CA ARG A 897 28.03 36.21 16.97
C ARG A 897 26.98 36.78 17.92
N VAL A 898 26.63 38.05 17.76
CA VAL A 898 25.57 38.67 18.55
C VAL A 898 24.35 38.86 17.67
N LEU A 899 23.17 38.60 18.21
CA LEU A 899 21.89 38.92 17.59
C LEU A 899 21.09 39.79 18.54
N LEU A 900 20.47 40.83 18.01
CA LEU A 900 19.41 41.53 18.73
C LEU A 900 18.06 40.96 18.33
N ILE A 901 17.14 40.86 19.28
CA ILE A 901 15.76 40.47 19.01
C ILE A 901 14.88 41.65 19.45
N THR A 902 14.10 42.20 18.54
CA THR A 902 13.15 43.26 18.88
C THR A 902 12.11 42.74 19.89
N PRO A 903 11.64 43.54 20.86
CA PRO A 903 10.51 43.13 21.69
C PRO A 903 9.30 42.74 20.82
N PRO A 904 8.48 41.76 21.25
CA PRO A 904 7.24 41.47 20.53
C PRO A 904 6.30 42.68 20.59
N PRO A 905 5.27 42.74 19.72
CA PRO A 905 4.19 43.70 19.89
C PRO A 905 3.47 43.50 21.22
N ILE A 906 2.73 44.52 21.66
CA ILE A 906 1.91 44.46 22.87
C ILE A 906 0.44 44.48 22.44
N ASP A 907 -0.36 43.54 22.94
CA ASP A 907 -1.81 43.59 22.81
C ASP A 907 -2.41 44.15 24.09
N GLU A 908 -2.79 45.43 24.07
CA GLU A 908 -3.38 46.13 25.22
C GLU A 908 -4.69 45.46 25.67
N TRP A 909 -5.39 44.75 24.78
CA TRP A 909 -6.62 44.00 25.08
C TRP A 909 -6.38 42.76 25.94
N GLY A 910 -5.14 42.23 25.99
CA GLY A 910 -4.80 41.01 26.74
C GLY A 910 -4.66 41.21 28.26
N PHE A 911 -4.67 42.45 28.72
CA PHE A 911 -4.42 42.82 30.11
C PHE A 911 -5.71 43.28 30.79
N GLU A 912 -6.37 42.37 31.49
CA GLU A 912 -7.42 42.76 32.42
C GLU A 912 -6.76 43.44 33.65
N HIS A 913 -7.17 44.68 33.96
CA HIS A 913 -6.85 45.44 35.20
C HIS A 913 -5.54 46.27 35.18
N TRP A 914 -5.44 47.21 34.25
CA TRP A 914 -4.33 48.19 34.16
C TRP A 914 -4.24 49.19 35.33
N ASP A 915 -5.34 49.41 36.06
CA ASP A 915 -5.44 50.49 37.05
C ASP A 915 -5.07 50.03 38.49
N GLU A 916 -4.61 48.80 38.67
CA GLU A 916 -4.17 48.29 39.99
C GLU A 916 -2.77 48.82 40.37
N PRO A 917 -2.61 49.44 41.56
CA PRO A 917 -1.29 49.85 42.06
C PRO A 917 -0.30 48.67 42.10
N GLY A 918 0.81 48.79 41.37
CA GLY A 918 1.88 47.78 41.33
C GLY A 918 1.90 46.85 40.11
N ARG A 919 1.00 47.01 39.12
CA ARG A 919 1.07 46.28 37.83
C ARG A 919 1.70 47.10 36.72
N SER A 920 2.56 46.47 35.91
CA SER A 920 3.30 47.11 34.81
C SER A 920 2.40 47.37 33.61
N ALA A 921 2.00 48.61 33.38
CA ALA A 921 1.26 49.02 32.18
C ALA A 921 2.20 49.37 31.00
N ARG A 922 1.79 49.05 29.75
CA ARG A 922 2.63 49.15 28.52
C ARG A 922 1.80 49.44 27.27
N LYS A 923 2.13 50.48 26.50
CA LYS A 923 1.40 50.82 25.26
C LYS A 923 1.96 50.14 24.01
N ALA A 924 1.09 49.72 23.09
CA ALA A 924 1.44 49.15 21.79
C ALA A 924 2.32 50.11 20.98
N ALA A 925 1.94 51.39 20.92
CA ALA A 925 2.72 52.44 20.25
C ALA A 925 4.10 52.67 20.88
N THR A 926 4.26 52.40 22.17
CA THR A 926 5.58 52.48 22.83
C THR A 926 6.43 51.26 22.49
N ALA A 927 5.82 50.06 22.43
CA ALA A 927 6.52 48.86 22.01
C ALA A 927 7.12 48.97 20.60
N GLN A 928 6.38 49.58 19.66
CA GLN A 928 6.88 49.90 18.33
C GLN A 928 8.17 50.73 18.39
N LYS A 929 8.20 51.81 19.18
CA LYS A 929 9.38 52.68 19.32
C LYS A 929 10.60 51.95 19.90
N TYR A 930 10.40 50.98 20.80
CA TYR A 930 11.49 50.18 21.33
C TYR A 930 11.97 49.13 20.32
N ALA A 931 11.09 48.55 19.50
CA ALA A 931 11.48 47.71 18.37
C ALA A 931 12.30 48.49 17.33
N GLU A 932 11.89 49.72 17.00
CA GLU A 932 12.67 50.65 16.17
C GLU A 932 14.02 50.98 16.79
N GLY A 933 14.07 51.22 18.11
CA GLY A 933 15.32 51.43 18.85
C GLY A 933 16.28 50.23 18.76
N VAL A 934 15.76 49.00 18.84
CA VAL A 934 16.56 47.78 18.65
C VAL A 934 17.11 47.70 17.21
N ARG A 935 16.28 47.95 16.20
CA ARG A 935 16.71 47.97 14.79
C ARG A 935 17.83 48.98 14.55
N LYS A 936 17.64 50.21 15.04
CA LYS A 936 18.61 51.29 14.97
C LYS A 936 19.94 50.91 15.63
N VAL A 937 19.91 50.35 16.84
CA VAL A 937 21.14 49.90 17.52
C VAL A 937 21.81 48.76 16.73
N GLY A 938 21.04 47.83 16.16
CA GLY A 938 21.57 46.77 15.31
C GLY A 938 22.32 47.31 14.09
N GLU A 939 21.72 48.27 13.38
CA GLU A 939 22.34 48.95 12.24
C GLU A 939 23.61 49.70 12.64
N GLU A 940 23.56 50.55 13.68
CA GLU A 940 24.71 51.32 14.18
C GLU A 940 25.89 50.44 14.61
N MET A 941 25.58 49.24 15.13
CA MET A 941 26.56 48.32 15.69
C MET A 941 27.03 47.24 14.70
N GLY A 942 26.43 47.17 13.50
CA GLY A 942 26.68 46.09 12.54
C GLY A 942 26.26 44.71 13.06
N VAL A 943 25.22 44.66 13.89
CA VAL A 943 24.69 43.44 14.54
C VAL A 943 23.37 43.07 13.90
N ALA A 944 23.22 41.81 13.51
CA ALA A 944 21.99 41.35 12.88
C ALA A 944 20.80 41.35 13.87
N VAL A 945 19.63 41.70 13.35
CA VAL A 945 18.41 41.91 14.13
C VAL A 945 17.34 40.93 13.67
N VAL A 946 16.84 40.13 14.62
CA VAL A 946 15.60 39.37 14.46
C VAL A 946 14.45 40.33 14.71
N ASP A 947 13.82 40.80 13.64
CA ASP A 947 12.71 41.74 13.71
C ASP A 947 11.37 41.04 14.01
N LEU A 948 11.31 40.47 15.21
CA LEU A 948 10.12 39.79 15.73
C LEU A 948 8.89 40.71 15.76
N TRP A 949 9.08 42.00 16.02
CA TRP A 949 7.97 42.95 16.05
C TRP A 949 7.31 43.01 14.67
N THR A 950 8.10 43.26 13.61
CA THR A 950 7.55 43.35 12.25
C THR A 950 6.94 42.03 11.81
N ALA A 951 7.59 40.89 12.06
CA ALA A 951 7.06 39.58 11.68
C ALA A 951 5.69 39.27 12.32
N CYS A 952 5.52 39.59 13.61
CA CYS A 952 4.23 39.44 14.27
C CYS A 952 3.18 40.44 13.73
N MET A 953 3.59 41.67 13.39
CA MET A 953 2.68 42.70 12.88
C MET A 953 2.26 42.44 11.42
N GLU A 954 3.12 41.85 10.59
CA GLU A 954 2.78 41.39 9.24
C GLU A 954 1.66 40.35 9.28
N GLU A 955 1.72 39.37 10.19
CA GLU A 955 0.60 38.44 10.37
C GLU A 955 -0.64 39.13 10.94
N ALA A 956 -0.46 40.00 11.94
CA ALA A 956 -1.57 40.65 12.63
C ALA A 956 -2.33 41.68 11.78
N THR A 957 -1.76 42.11 10.65
CA THR A 957 -2.37 43.06 9.71
C THR A 957 -3.12 42.39 8.56
N VAL A 958 -2.95 41.07 8.34
CA VAL A 958 -3.70 40.33 7.29
C VAL A 958 -5.20 40.33 7.63
N GLY A 959 -5.97 41.10 6.86
CA GLY A 959 -7.42 41.23 7.04
C GLY A 959 -7.85 42.19 8.17
N TRP A 960 -6.91 42.93 8.77
CA TRP A 960 -7.20 43.96 9.77
C TRP A 960 -7.45 45.31 9.10
N ASN A 961 -8.53 46.02 9.45
CA ASN A 961 -8.97 47.20 8.70
C ASN A 961 -9.23 48.38 9.65
N ALA A 962 -8.17 49.07 10.07
CA ALA A 962 -8.32 50.25 10.92
C ALA A 962 -7.66 51.49 10.31
N SER A 963 -8.47 52.30 9.62
CA SER A 963 -8.22 53.73 9.42
C SER A 963 -9.24 54.51 10.25
N LEU A 964 -8.92 54.82 11.52
CA LEU A 964 -9.69 55.79 12.31
C LEU A 964 -8.98 57.15 12.25
N LEU A 965 -9.47 58.01 11.35
CA LEU A 965 -9.16 59.44 11.31
C LEU A 965 -9.92 60.15 12.44
N THR A 966 -9.24 60.74 13.41
CA THR A 966 -9.86 61.73 14.29
C THR A 966 -9.40 63.13 13.88
N GLU A 967 -10.37 64.01 13.66
CA GLU A 967 -10.13 65.40 13.26
C GLU A 967 -9.32 66.13 14.35
N ARG A 968 -8.08 66.48 13.98
CA ARG A 968 -7.05 67.28 14.68
C ARG A 968 -5.83 66.47 15.16
N GLY A 969 -4.96 66.12 14.20
CA GLY A 969 -3.60 65.62 14.43
C GLY A 969 -3.49 64.09 14.34
N VAL A 970 -2.86 63.58 13.28
CA VAL A 970 -2.86 62.16 12.90
C VAL A 970 -2.10 61.29 13.89
N GLU A 971 -2.78 60.38 14.61
CA GLU A 971 -2.18 59.19 15.23
C GLU A 971 -2.64 57.95 14.44
N ILE A 972 -1.70 57.22 13.83
CA ILE A 972 -1.98 55.94 13.16
C ILE A 972 -2.09 54.86 14.25
N LEU A 973 -3.27 54.26 14.42
CA LEU A 973 -3.48 53.14 15.34
C LEU A 973 -2.96 51.83 14.72
N ILE A 974 -2.41 50.95 15.56
CA ILE A 974 -1.80 49.67 15.16
C ILE A 974 -2.52 48.50 15.84
N PRO A 975 -2.45 47.27 15.29
CA PRO A 975 -2.91 46.07 15.98
C PRO A 975 -2.34 46.01 17.40
N GLY A 976 -3.23 45.82 18.39
CA GLY A 976 -2.89 45.78 19.80
C GLY A 976 -3.10 47.11 20.55
N ASP A 977 -3.37 48.23 19.89
CA ASP A 977 -3.83 49.45 20.57
C ASP A 977 -5.30 49.29 21.00
N MET A 978 -5.61 49.49 22.29
CA MET A 978 -6.97 49.32 22.83
C MET A 978 -7.97 50.33 22.27
N ARG A 979 -7.50 51.41 21.63
CA ARG A 979 -8.35 52.39 20.94
C ARG A 979 -8.83 51.90 19.56
N ALA A 980 -8.27 50.79 19.06
CA ALA A 980 -8.63 50.15 17.79
C ALA A 980 -9.28 48.77 18.02
N GLU A 981 -9.84 48.16 16.96
CA GLU A 981 -10.43 46.82 17.06
C GLU A 981 -9.39 45.75 17.46
N ARG A 982 -9.80 44.81 18.30
CA ARG A 982 -8.92 43.74 18.79
C ARG A 982 -8.49 42.82 17.65
N SER A 983 -7.18 42.65 17.47
CA SER A 983 -6.64 41.68 16.50
C SER A 983 -6.70 40.26 17.07
N VAL A 984 -7.52 39.41 16.45
CA VAL A 984 -7.65 37.98 16.84
C VAL A 984 -6.34 37.23 16.61
N VAL A 985 -5.58 37.63 15.58
CA VAL A 985 -4.26 37.08 15.29
C VAL A 985 -3.28 37.44 16.39
N LEU A 986 -3.23 38.71 16.81
CA LEU A 986 -2.32 39.13 17.88
C LEU A 986 -2.66 38.47 19.23
N ALA A 987 -3.95 38.29 19.53
CA ALA A 987 -4.41 37.55 20.71
C ALA A 987 -4.08 36.04 20.66
N ARG A 988 -3.90 35.46 19.46
CA ARG A 988 -3.37 34.08 19.30
C ARG A 988 -1.86 34.05 19.50
N LEU A 989 -1.13 35.06 19.03
CA LEU A 989 0.34 35.13 19.14
C LEU A 989 0.82 35.46 20.56
N LEU A 990 0.02 36.16 21.35
CA LEU A 990 0.33 36.56 22.73
C LEU A 990 -0.73 36.02 23.70
N TYR A 991 -0.34 35.19 24.68
CA TYR A 991 -1.35 34.52 25.54
C TYR A 991 -2.03 35.48 26.54
N ASP A 992 -1.32 36.51 27.01
CA ASP A 992 -1.80 37.54 27.96
C ASP A 992 -1.55 38.96 27.45
N GLY A 993 -1.35 39.11 26.13
CA GLY A 993 -1.00 40.37 25.49
C GLY A 993 0.44 40.86 25.71
N LEU A 994 1.26 40.11 26.47
CA LEU A 994 2.69 40.38 26.66
C LEU A 994 3.57 39.22 26.19
N HIS A 995 3.22 38.01 26.58
CA HIS A 995 4.06 36.83 26.42
C HIS A 995 3.66 36.02 25.19
N LEU A 996 4.65 35.61 24.41
CA LEU A 996 4.44 34.75 23.23
C LEU A 996 3.75 33.43 23.61
N SER A 997 2.73 33.07 22.83
CA SER A 997 2.14 31.73 22.82
C SER A 997 3.03 30.74 22.04
N GLY A 998 2.62 29.47 21.96
CA GLY A 998 3.30 28.49 21.11
C GLY A 998 3.42 28.92 19.65
N ASP A 999 2.42 29.64 19.11
CA ASP A 999 2.47 30.18 17.74
C ASP A 999 3.40 31.39 17.64
N GLY A 1000 3.40 32.29 18.63
CA GLY A 1000 4.37 33.38 18.70
C GLY A 1000 5.82 32.90 18.75
N TYR A 1001 6.10 31.81 19.49
CA TYR A 1001 7.42 31.20 19.52
C TYR A 1001 7.82 30.53 18.19
N LYS A 1002 6.87 30.05 17.38
CA LYS A 1002 7.16 29.54 16.02
C LYS A 1002 7.66 30.67 15.11
N ILE A 1003 7.00 31.83 15.11
CA ILE A 1003 7.44 33.00 14.34
C ILE A 1003 8.85 33.41 14.77
N LEU A 1004 9.09 33.53 16.08
CA LEU A 1004 10.42 33.83 16.61
C LEU A 1004 11.47 32.83 16.12
N TYR A 1005 11.17 31.53 16.18
CA TYR A 1005 12.12 30.50 15.74
C TYR A 1005 12.44 30.63 14.24
N GLN A 1006 11.44 30.85 13.39
CA GLN A 1006 11.66 30.98 11.95
C GLN A 1006 12.46 32.24 11.60
N GLU A 1007 12.10 33.40 12.15
CA GLU A 1007 12.84 34.63 11.89
C GLU A 1007 14.24 34.60 12.49
N MET A 1008 14.43 33.99 13.67
CA MET A 1008 15.76 33.79 14.24
C MET A 1008 16.61 32.88 13.34
N LYS A 1009 16.07 31.78 12.84
CA LYS A 1009 16.77 30.87 11.92
C LYS A 1009 17.14 31.58 10.62
N LYS A 1010 16.19 32.29 10.00
CA LYS A 1010 16.41 33.09 8.79
C LYS A 1010 17.53 34.11 8.99
N THR A 1011 17.45 34.90 10.06
CA THR A 1011 18.47 35.90 10.42
C THR A 1011 19.84 35.27 10.63
N ILE A 1012 19.93 34.12 11.32
CA ILE A 1012 21.21 33.39 11.49
C ILE A 1012 21.76 32.95 10.13
N ILE A 1013 20.93 32.37 9.26
CA ILE A 1013 21.37 31.86 7.96
C ILE A 1013 21.88 32.98 7.06
N GLU A 1014 21.24 34.15 7.10
CA GLU A 1014 21.58 35.32 6.30
C GLU A 1014 22.83 36.03 6.83
N ALA A 1015 22.88 36.31 8.14
CA ALA A 1015 23.95 37.09 8.74
C ALA A 1015 25.19 36.26 9.13
N HIS A 1016 24.99 34.99 9.48
CA HIS A 1016 26.04 34.09 9.98
C HIS A 1016 25.95 32.70 9.32
N PRO A 1017 26.24 32.58 8.01
CA PRO A 1017 26.09 31.33 7.25
C PRO A 1017 26.91 30.15 7.80
N ASP A 1018 28.00 30.43 8.53
CA ASP A 1018 28.83 29.46 9.23
C ASP A 1018 28.10 28.76 10.39
N LEU A 1019 27.10 29.42 10.96
CA LEU A 1019 26.23 28.86 11.99
C LEU A 1019 24.99 28.16 11.42
N ARG A 1020 24.89 27.99 10.10
CA ARG A 1020 23.80 27.19 9.49
C ARG A 1020 23.80 25.77 10.09
N PRO A 1021 22.62 25.19 10.39
CA PRO A 1021 22.51 23.84 10.95
C PRO A 1021 23.35 22.78 10.24
N SER A 1022 23.36 22.80 8.91
CA SER A 1022 24.11 21.85 8.07
C SER A 1022 25.64 22.03 8.13
N LYS A 1023 26.14 23.15 8.66
CA LYS A 1023 27.57 23.47 8.79
C LYS A 1023 28.10 23.23 10.21
N ILE A 1024 27.22 23.05 11.20
CA ILE A 1024 27.59 22.70 12.56
C ILE A 1024 27.62 21.16 12.68
N PRO A 1025 28.77 20.54 12.99
CA PRO A 1025 28.84 19.09 13.21
C PRO A 1025 27.86 18.62 14.29
N VAL A 1026 27.34 17.40 14.16
CA VAL A 1026 26.58 16.78 15.24
C VAL A 1026 27.58 16.41 16.34
N ALA A 1027 27.41 16.96 17.54
CA ALA A 1027 28.36 16.81 18.65
C ALA A 1027 28.37 15.39 19.25
N LEU A 1028 27.31 14.63 18.98
CA LEU A 1028 27.17 13.21 19.28
C LEU A 1028 26.70 12.53 17.99
N GLU A 1029 27.61 11.87 17.26
CA GLU A 1029 27.15 10.84 16.33
C GLU A 1029 26.22 9.90 17.10
N PRO A 1030 25.12 9.42 16.49
CA PRO A 1030 24.31 8.41 17.14
C PRO A 1030 25.20 7.22 17.42
N PHE A 1031 25.68 7.10 18.65
CA PHE A 1031 26.28 5.89 19.17
C PHE A 1031 25.12 4.91 19.24
N PHE A 1032 24.92 4.17 18.14
CA PHE A 1032 24.22 2.91 18.19
C PHE A 1032 25.19 1.95 18.88
N PRO A 1033 24.95 1.54 20.11
CA PRO A 1033 25.81 0.56 20.75
C PRO A 1033 25.81 -0.72 19.89
N GLU A 1034 26.97 -1.39 19.83
CA GLU A 1034 27.30 -2.52 18.91
C GLU A 1034 26.27 -3.67 18.90
N TRP A 1035 25.36 -3.77 19.88
CA TRP A 1035 24.27 -4.75 19.90
C TRP A 1035 23.13 -4.47 18.90
N PHE A 1036 23.23 -3.44 18.06
CA PHE A 1036 22.34 -3.23 16.91
C PHE A 1036 22.83 -3.91 15.60
N GLU A 1037 24.08 -4.37 15.53
CA GLU A 1037 24.66 -4.96 14.31
C GLU A 1037 24.60 -6.50 14.26
N ASP A 1038 24.21 -7.17 15.35
CA ASP A 1038 24.22 -8.64 15.46
C ASP A 1038 23.16 -9.41 14.62
N ASN A 1039 22.51 -8.75 13.66
CA ASN A 1039 21.62 -9.39 12.68
C ASN A 1039 22.13 -9.36 11.23
N ALA A 1040 23.40 -9.03 11.00
CA ALA A 1040 24.04 -9.25 9.70
C ALA A 1040 24.53 -10.71 9.56
N PRO A 1041 24.18 -11.45 8.47
CA PRO A 1041 24.75 -12.77 8.24
C PRO A 1041 26.26 -12.65 8.07
N CYS A 1042 27.00 -13.48 8.82
CA CYS A 1042 28.44 -13.65 8.72
C CYS A 1042 28.89 -13.67 7.25
N ARG A 1043 29.65 -12.64 6.83
CA ARG A 1043 30.42 -12.71 5.60
C ARG A 1043 31.59 -13.65 5.84
N THR A 1044 31.46 -14.90 5.43
CA THR A 1044 32.62 -15.80 5.29
C THR A 1044 33.43 -15.36 4.07
N SER A 1045 34.72 -15.11 4.30
CA SER A 1045 35.80 -15.13 3.31
C SER A 1045 35.89 -16.47 2.58
#